data_AF-A0AAN9EWE9-F1
#
_entry.id   AF-A0AAN9EWE9-F1
#
_cell.length_a   1.000
_cell.length_b   1.000
_cell.length_c   1.000
_cell.angle_alpha   90.00
_cell.angle_beta   90.00
_cell.angle_gamma   90.00
#
_symmetry.space_group_name_H-M   'P 1'
#
loop_
_entity.id
_entity.type
_entity.pdbx_description
1 polymer ?
#
loop_
_entity_poly.entity_id
_entity_poly.type
_entity_poly.pdbx_seq_one_letter_code
_entity_poly.pdbx_strand_id
1 'polypeptide(L)'
;MPYQNKNQNLPPPNSTKIRRMMEALVLVFVALMLCGCAVGKECTNIPTQSHTFRYELLASKNETWKAEVMAHYHLTPTDESAWADLLPRKFLTEQHQHDWAVMYRKIKNLGEFKSPEGFLKQVPLQDVRLHKDSIHGRAQQTNLEYLLMLDVDRLIWSFRKTAGLSTPGTPYGGWEGADVELRGHFVGHYLSASALMWASTQDDTLKQKMSALVTGLSQCQEKIGTGYLSAFPAEFFDRFEAIQPVWAPYYTIHKILAGLLDQHTFAGNPQALKMVTWMVDYFYNRVQNVIEQYTVNRHYQSLNEETGGMNDILYRLYSITGDSKHLLLAHLFDKPCFLGLLAVQANDIADFHANTHIPVVVGSQMRYEVTGDPLHKEIGTFFMDLINSSHSYATGGTSVSEFWSNPKRIADNLRTTENEESCTTYNMLKVSRHLFRWTKDVSYADYYERALTNGVLSIQRGTDPGVMIYMLPLGLGVSKAKTGHSWGTPYDSFWCCYGTGIESFSKLGDSIYFEEEGKDPTLYIIQYISSSFNWKSGKVLLNQTVIPAASWDPFLRVTFTFSPVQSSLSTLNFRIPSWTHLDGAKALLNAETLSLPTPGNYLSIKRQWSAGDQLTLQLPITLRTETIKDDRPIYASVQAILYGPYLLAGHTTSDWGLKAGANTALSDWITPIPSSYNSQLVSLSQNFEKSTFVLANTNGSITMQKLPASGTDLANEATFRLVPKTSSAKFSTLADADDRTVTLEPFDLPGMSVIHHEPDQPLVVSSSNSEPSSVFLVVPGLDGENGTISLESQSNKGCYVYTGLSSGARVKLSCKSDSDATFNQATSFVGLQGLSQYNPISFVARGVNNNFLLEPLFTFRDEHYTVYFNIQD
;
A
#
# COMPACT_ATOMS: atom_id res chain seq x y z
N MET A 1 70.43 51.27 -37.02
CA MET A 1 70.39 50.71 -38.40
C MET A 1 69.49 49.47 -38.39
N PRO A 2 68.75 49.17 -39.47
CA PRO A 2 67.28 49.04 -39.58
C PRO A 2 66.74 47.59 -39.36
N TYR A 3 65.44 47.30 -39.22
CA TYR A 3 64.44 47.22 -40.32
C TYR A 3 62.96 47.09 -39.85
N GLN A 4 62.10 47.92 -40.49
CA GLN A 4 60.70 47.80 -40.96
C GLN A 4 59.71 46.72 -40.45
N ASN A 5 58.36 46.82 -40.58
CA ASN A 5 57.33 47.87 -40.75
C ASN A 5 55.98 47.14 -41.00
N LYS A 6 54.95 47.32 -40.15
CA LYS A 6 53.49 47.41 -40.44
C LYS A 6 52.65 47.05 -39.21
N ASN A 7 52.20 48.09 -38.51
CA ASN A 7 51.03 48.07 -37.62
C ASN A 7 49.77 48.33 -38.46
N GLN A 8 48.73 47.52 -38.29
CA GLN A 8 47.34 47.93 -38.56
C GLN A 8 46.45 47.52 -37.39
N ASN A 9 45.87 48.54 -36.76
CA ASN A 9 44.81 48.47 -35.77
C ASN A 9 43.52 47.92 -36.41
N LEU A 10 42.93 46.89 -35.80
CA LEU A 10 41.54 46.48 -36.02
C LEU A 10 40.73 46.72 -34.72
N PRO A 11 39.48 47.24 -34.81
CA PRO A 11 38.67 47.61 -33.65
C PRO A 11 38.08 46.39 -32.94
N PRO A 12 37.63 46.53 -31.67
CA PRO A 12 37.19 45.41 -30.83
C PRO A 12 35.86 44.80 -31.31
N PRO A 13 35.61 43.50 -31.05
CA PRO A 13 34.39 42.84 -31.47
C PRO A 13 33.16 43.43 -30.76
N ASN A 14 32.12 43.64 -31.55
CA ASN A 14 30.88 44.33 -31.19
C ASN A 14 30.08 43.50 -30.15
N SER A 15 30.33 43.74 -28.87
CA SER A 15 29.76 43.00 -27.72
C SER A 15 28.23 42.98 -27.68
N THR A 16 27.58 43.93 -28.35
CA THR A 16 26.12 44.06 -28.45
C THR A 16 25.49 42.98 -29.35
N LYS A 17 26.22 42.46 -30.34
CA LYS A 17 25.69 41.45 -31.27
C LYS A 17 25.74 40.04 -30.66
N ILE A 18 26.78 39.77 -29.88
CA ILE A 18 26.95 38.52 -29.11
C ILE A 18 25.93 38.47 -27.96
N ARG A 19 25.70 39.60 -27.27
CA ARG A 19 24.70 39.69 -26.20
C ARG A 19 23.27 39.49 -26.72
N ARG A 20 22.90 40.06 -27.87
CA ARG A 20 21.59 39.81 -28.49
C ARG A 20 21.43 38.38 -29.01
N MET A 21 22.50 37.74 -29.49
CA MET A 21 22.48 36.31 -29.83
C MET A 21 22.31 35.42 -28.60
N MET A 22 22.97 35.74 -27.48
CA MET A 22 22.79 35.02 -26.21
C MET A 22 21.40 35.25 -25.61
N GLU A 23 20.86 36.47 -25.65
CA GLU A 23 19.50 36.75 -25.18
C GLU A 23 18.45 36.04 -26.06
N ALA A 24 18.66 35.97 -27.38
CA ALA A 24 17.82 35.19 -28.28
C ALA A 24 17.97 33.67 -28.06
N LEU A 25 19.17 33.17 -27.80
CA LEU A 25 19.41 31.76 -27.47
C LEU A 25 18.80 31.39 -26.12
N VAL A 26 18.89 32.26 -25.11
CA VAL A 26 18.25 32.07 -23.81
C VAL A 26 16.73 32.14 -23.96
N LEU A 27 16.18 33.05 -24.78
CA LEU A 27 14.76 33.08 -25.09
C LEU A 27 14.30 31.83 -25.86
N VAL A 28 15.09 31.31 -26.79
CA VAL A 28 14.81 30.05 -27.50
C VAL A 28 14.97 28.84 -26.58
N PHE A 29 15.92 28.86 -25.64
CA PHE A 29 16.13 27.77 -24.67
C PHE A 29 15.06 27.78 -23.56
N VAL A 30 14.61 28.96 -23.14
CA VAL A 30 13.47 29.14 -22.25
C VAL A 30 12.17 28.80 -22.99
N ALA A 31 12.04 29.17 -24.27
CA ALA A 31 10.92 28.74 -25.11
C ALA A 31 10.97 27.24 -25.40
N LEU A 32 12.13 26.58 -25.47
CA LEU A 32 12.26 25.11 -25.61
C LEU A 32 12.08 24.38 -24.27
N MET A 33 12.34 25.04 -23.13
CA MET A 33 12.01 24.54 -21.79
C MET A 33 10.52 24.71 -21.49
N LEU A 34 9.87 25.75 -22.01
CA LEU A 34 8.42 25.99 -21.90
C LEU A 34 7.62 25.23 -22.98
N CYS A 35 8.13 25.12 -24.21
CA CYS A 35 7.66 24.21 -25.27
C CYS A 35 8.23 22.80 -25.13
N GLY A 36 8.98 22.53 -24.06
CA GLY A 36 9.22 21.19 -23.53
C GLY A 36 7.95 20.60 -22.91
N CYS A 37 6.78 21.00 -23.40
CA CYS A 37 5.61 20.17 -23.42
C CYS A 37 6.04 18.90 -24.16
N ALA A 38 6.43 17.87 -23.39
CA ALA A 38 6.44 16.52 -23.89
C ALA A 38 5.13 16.37 -24.67
N VAL A 39 5.21 16.17 -25.98
CA VAL A 39 4.07 15.67 -26.74
C VAL A 39 3.75 14.38 -26.02
N GLY A 40 2.73 14.42 -25.15
CA GLY A 40 2.46 13.36 -24.19
C GLY A 40 2.36 12.06 -24.97
N LYS A 41 2.95 10.99 -24.46
CA LYS A 41 2.84 9.67 -25.07
C LYS A 41 1.36 9.40 -25.33
N GLU A 42 0.97 9.32 -26.60
CA GLU A 42 -0.40 9.00 -27.00
C GLU A 42 -0.81 7.73 -26.24
N CYS A 43 -2.03 7.66 -25.71
CA CYS A 43 -2.52 6.63 -24.76
C CYS A 43 -2.39 6.95 -23.25
N THR A 44 -1.96 8.14 -22.83
CA THR A 44 -1.93 8.53 -21.40
C THR A 44 -3.06 9.50 -21.02
N ASN A 45 -3.28 9.75 -19.73
CA ASN A 45 -4.22 10.77 -19.22
C ASN A 45 -3.91 12.11 -19.89
N ILE A 46 -4.92 12.84 -20.39
CA ILE A 46 -4.74 14.20 -20.92
C ILE A 46 -5.52 15.17 -20.03
N PRO A 47 -4.84 16.05 -19.27
CA PRO A 47 -3.38 16.20 -19.19
C PRO A 47 -2.69 15.03 -18.45
N THR A 48 -1.41 14.77 -18.79
CA THR A 48 -0.59 13.73 -18.15
C THR A 48 -0.22 14.15 -16.74
N GLN A 49 -1.13 13.94 -15.80
CA GLN A 49 -1.04 14.46 -14.43
C GLN A 49 -1.47 13.41 -13.42
N SER A 50 -0.87 13.52 -12.23
CA SER A 50 -1.33 12.78 -11.07
C SER A 50 -2.76 13.22 -10.69
N HIS A 51 -3.53 12.30 -10.13
CA HIS A 51 -4.82 12.58 -9.52
C HIS A 51 -4.70 13.68 -8.45
N THR A 52 -3.59 13.67 -7.70
CA THR A 52 -3.26 14.69 -6.70
C THR A 52 -3.17 16.09 -7.31
N PHE A 53 -2.35 16.25 -8.35
CA PHE A 53 -2.20 17.54 -9.03
C PHE A 53 -3.53 18.01 -9.61
N ARG A 54 -4.31 17.09 -10.17
CA ARG A 54 -5.61 17.40 -10.74
C ARG A 54 -6.62 17.87 -9.70
N TYR A 55 -6.66 17.25 -8.53
CA TYR A 55 -7.46 17.72 -7.41
C TYR A 55 -7.07 19.14 -7.00
N GLU A 56 -5.77 19.40 -6.81
CA GLU A 56 -5.26 20.73 -6.43
C GLU A 56 -5.63 21.79 -7.47
N LEU A 57 -5.47 21.47 -8.75
CA LEU A 57 -5.83 22.34 -9.85
C LEU A 57 -7.32 22.69 -9.83
N LEU A 58 -8.20 21.69 -9.67
CA LEU A 58 -9.65 21.89 -9.66
C LEU A 58 -10.14 22.62 -8.40
N ALA A 59 -9.55 22.30 -7.24
CA ALA A 59 -9.91 22.89 -5.94
C ALA A 59 -9.37 24.32 -5.76
N SER A 60 -8.37 24.73 -6.54
CA SER A 60 -7.76 26.06 -6.41
C SER A 60 -8.73 27.19 -6.74
N LYS A 61 -8.62 28.30 -5.99
CA LYS A 61 -9.35 29.55 -6.28
C LYS A 61 -8.57 30.49 -7.21
N ASN A 62 -7.36 30.10 -7.61
CA ASN A 62 -6.51 30.90 -8.49
C ASN A 62 -6.91 30.67 -9.96
N GLU A 63 -7.87 31.47 -10.43
CA GLU A 63 -8.39 31.40 -11.81
C GLU A 63 -7.31 31.64 -12.87
N THR A 64 -6.29 32.44 -12.56
CA THR A 64 -5.17 32.67 -13.48
C THR A 64 -4.35 31.39 -13.64
N TRP A 65 -4.01 30.72 -12.54
CA TRP A 65 -3.27 29.44 -12.59
C TRP A 65 -4.09 28.36 -13.30
N LYS A 66 -5.40 28.27 -13.01
CA LYS A 66 -6.31 27.38 -13.75
C LYS A 66 -6.31 27.69 -15.24
N ALA A 67 -6.47 28.97 -15.61
CA ALA A 67 -6.48 29.39 -17.00
C ALA A 67 -5.14 29.13 -17.70
N GLU A 68 -4.01 29.38 -17.04
CA GLU A 68 -2.67 29.12 -17.59
C GLU A 68 -2.44 27.64 -17.85
N VAL A 69 -2.69 26.80 -16.84
CA VAL A 69 -2.55 25.35 -16.93
C VAL A 69 -3.51 24.79 -17.98
N MET A 70 -4.77 25.25 -17.98
CA MET A 70 -5.79 24.83 -18.95
C MET A 70 -5.58 25.37 -20.37
N ALA A 71 -4.97 26.55 -20.53
CA ALA A 71 -4.65 27.13 -21.84
C ALA A 71 -3.67 26.29 -22.64
N HIS A 72 -2.85 25.47 -21.97
CA HIS A 72 -1.94 24.51 -22.61
C HIS A 72 -2.67 23.24 -23.09
N TYR A 73 -3.95 23.06 -22.75
CA TYR A 73 -4.78 21.90 -23.13
C TYR A 73 -5.80 22.23 -24.21
N HIS A 74 -5.99 23.51 -24.53
CA HIS A 74 -6.67 23.88 -25.75
C HIS A 74 -5.74 23.57 -26.92
N LEU A 75 -6.13 22.60 -27.77
CA LEU A 75 -5.79 22.72 -29.18
C LEU A 75 -6.16 24.16 -29.56
N THR A 76 -5.18 24.94 -30.01
CA THR A 76 -5.43 26.35 -30.30
C THR A 76 -6.53 26.41 -31.37
N PRO A 77 -7.44 27.40 -31.36
CA PRO A 77 -8.41 27.58 -32.45
C PRO A 77 -7.72 27.72 -33.84
N THR A 78 -6.43 28.04 -33.85
CA THR A 78 -5.58 28.03 -35.04
C THR A 78 -5.27 26.61 -35.56
N ASP A 79 -5.18 25.60 -34.69
CA ASP A 79 -5.05 24.20 -35.08
C ASP A 79 -6.39 23.65 -35.62
N GLU A 80 -7.53 24.11 -35.09
CA GLU A 80 -8.85 23.76 -35.67
C GLU A 80 -8.99 24.27 -37.11
N SER A 81 -8.46 25.45 -37.46
CA SER A 81 -8.52 25.95 -38.84
C SER A 81 -7.61 25.17 -39.80
N ALA A 82 -6.41 24.76 -39.35
CA ALA A 82 -5.50 23.94 -40.15
C ALA A 82 -6.03 22.51 -40.38
N TRP A 83 -6.70 21.92 -39.38
CA TRP A 83 -7.34 20.60 -39.49
C TRP A 83 -8.70 20.65 -40.20
N ALA A 84 -9.47 21.72 -40.07
CA ALA A 84 -10.73 21.92 -40.78
C ALA A 84 -10.52 22.21 -42.29
N ASP A 85 -9.39 22.82 -42.67
CA ASP A 85 -9.00 23.03 -44.07
C ASP A 85 -8.31 21.81 -44.70
N LEU A 86 -7.84 20.85 -43.89
CA LEU A 86 -7.28 19.56 -44.33
C LEU A 86 -8.33 18.43 -44.42
N LEU A 87 -9.58 18.69 -44.05
CA LEU A 87 -10.69 17.74 -44.23
C LEU A 87 -11.39 18.01 -45.58
N PRO A 88 -11.34 17.08 -46.55
CA PRO A 88 -12.30 17.09 -47.62
C PRO A 88 -13.69 16.87 -47.00
N ARG A 89 -14.49 17.93 -46.92
CA ARG A 89 -15.95 17.87 -46.68
C ARG A 89 -16.61 17.09 -47.84
N LYS A 90 -16.46 15.76 -47.89
CA LYS A 90 -17.39 14.78 -48.51
C LYS A 90 -16.93 13.32 -48.64
N PHE A 91 -15.80 12.87 -48.08
CA PHE A 91 -15.41 11.45 -48.20
C PHE A 91 -14.86 10.86 -46.90
N LEU A 92 -15.72 10.70 -45.89
CA LEU A 92 -15.42 9.91 -44.71
C LEU A 92 -16.72 9.23 -44.24
N THR A 93 -17.04 8.08 -44.82
CA THR A 93 -18.17 7.26 -44.34
C THR A 93 -17.98 5.76 -44.61
N GLU A 94 -17.44 5.33 -45.75
CA GLU A 94 -17.39 3.88 -46.04
C GLU A 94 -16.29 3.10 -45.30
N GLN A 95 -15.05 3.60 -45.21
CA GLN A 95 -13.95 2.84 -44.62
C GLN A 95 -14.07 2.69 -43.11
N HIS A 96 -14.48 3.74 -42.38
CA HIS A 96 -14.71 3.65 -40.93
C HIS A 96 -15.97 2.86 -40.58
N GLN A 97 -17.03 2.94 -41.39
CA GLN A 97 -18.18 2.05 -41.25
C GLN A 97 -17.78 0.61 -41.57
N HIS A 98 -16.87 0.39 -42.51
CA HIS A 98 -16.31 -0.93 -42.81
C HIS A 98 -15.48 -1.45 -41.63
N ASP A 99 -14.58 -0.65 -41.05
CA ASP A 99 -13.75 -1.04 -39.90
C ASP A 99 -14.61 -1.30 -38.66
N TRP A 100 -15.59 -0.44 -38.38
CA TRP A 100 -16.60 -0.69 -37.34
C TRP A 100 -17.42 -1.94 -37.63
N ALA A 101 -17.91 -2.13 -38.86
CA ALA A 101 -18.68 -3.31 -39.23
C ALA A 101 -17.82 -4.59 -39.20
N VAL A 102 -16.53 -4.51 -39.51
CA VAL A 102 -15.57 -5.62 -39.44
C VAL A 102 -15.27 -5.94 -37.97
N MET A 103 -15.01 -4.94 -37.13
CA MET A 103 -14.85 -5.11 -35.69
C MET A 103 -16.11 -5.72 -35.07
N TYR A 104 -17.28 -5.13 -35.34
CA TYR A 104 -18.57 -5.59 -34.86
C TYR A 104 -18.90 -7.01 -35.37
N ARG A 105 -18.60 -7.34 -36.64
CA ARG A 105 -18.74 -8.70 -37.18
C ARG A 105 -17.76 -9.68 -36.53
N LYS A 106 -16.50 -9.30 -36.30
CA LYS A 106 -15.53 -10.13 -35.58
C LYS A 106 -15.99 -10.41 -34.14
N ILE A 107 -16.51 -9.40 -33.44
CA ILE A 107 -17.08 -9.55 -32.09
C ILE A 107 -18.31 -10.45 -32.11
N LYS A 108 -19.22 -10.30 -33.08
CA LYS A 108 -20.36 -11.21 -33.25
C LYS A 108 -19.95 -12.63 -33.67
N ASN A 109 -18.81 -12.79 -34.33
CA ASN A 109 -18.25 -14.07 -34.78
C ASN A 109 -17.27 -14.69 -33.77
N LEU A 110 -17.17 -14.18 -32.52
CA LEU A 110 -16.33 -14.73 -31.45
C LEU A 110 -16.65 -16.18 -31.03
N GLY A 111 -17.60 -16.85 -31.70
CA GLY A 111 -17.73 -18.30 -31.65
C GLY A 111 -16.49 -19.08 -32.16
N GLU A 112 -15.43 -18.40 -32.62
CA GLU A 112 -14.14 -19.01 -32.95
C GLU A 112 -13.36 -19.51 -31.72
N PHE A 113 -13.52 -18.86 -30.55
CA PHE A 113 -12.86 -19.27 -29.30
C PHE A 113 -13.88 -19.76 -28.27
N LYS A 114 -13.49 -20.77 -27.48
CA LYS A 114 -14.29 -21.29 -26.37
C LYS A 114 -13.71 -20.77 -25.06
N SER A 115 -14.58 -20.40 -24.12
CA SER A 115 -14.18 -20.05 -22.76
C SER A 115 -13.28 -21.17 -22.20
N PRO A 116 -12.11 -20.85 -21.63
CA PRO A 116 -11.18 -21.89 -21.20
C PRO A 116 -11.74 -22.69 -20.03
N GLU A 117 -11.44 -23.98 -20.01
CA GLU A 117 -11.81 -24.89 -18.91
C GLU A 117 -10.64 -25.11 -17.95
N GLY A 118 -10.94 -25.57 -16.73
CA GLY A 118 -9.92 -25.99 -15.75
C GLY A 118 -9.32 -24.88 -14.89
N PHE A 119 -9.88 -23.66 -14.93
CA PHE A 119 -9.49 -22.61 -14.00
C PHE A 119 -9.92 -22.93 -12.58
N LEU A 120 -9.09 -22.52 -11.62
CA LEU A 120 -9.49 -22.55 -10.22
C LEU A 120 -10.65 -21.58 -9.97
N LYS A 121 -11.66 -22.08 -9.28
CA LYS A 121 -12.78 -21.32 -8.75
C LYS A 121 -12.39 -20.68 -7.42
N GLN A 122 -12.86 -19.46 -7.27
CA GLN A 122 -12.74 -18.72 -6.02
C GLN A 122 -13.75 -19.28 -5.03
N VAL A 123 -13.35 -19.49 -3.79
CA VAL A 123 -14.32 -19.89 -2.75
C VAL A 123 -15.20 -18.69 -2.37
N PRO A 124 -16.48 -18.91 -1.99
CA PRO A 124 -17.31 -17.82 -1.50
C PRO A 124 -16.74 -17.22 -0.21
N LEU A 125 -16.56 -15.90 -0.19
CA LEU A 125 -16.02 -15.17 0.97
C LEU A 125 -16.86 -15.39 2.24
N GLN A 126 -18.17 -15.59 2.08
CA GLN A 126 -19.10 -15.94 3.17
C GLN A 126 -18.81 -17.26 3.88
N ASP A 127 -18.03 -18.14 3.28
CA ASP A 127 -17.65 -19.42 3.87
C ASP A 127 -16.30 -19.36 4.61
N VAL A 128 -15.58 -18.23 4.53
CA VAL A 128 -14.28 -18.02 5.19
C VAL A 128 -14.40 -16.99 6.32
N ARG A 129 -13.89 -17.32 7.51
CA ARG A 129 -13.86 -16.43 8.68
C ARG A 129 -12.44 -16.29 9.21
N LEU A 130 -11.92 -15.07 9.25
CA LEU A 130 -10.62 -14.79 9.84
C LEU A 130 -10.70 -14.89 11.36
N HIS A 131 -9.65 -15.39 12.00
CA HIS A 131 -9.55 -15.36 13.46
C HIS A 131 -9.32 -13.92 13.93
N LYS A 132 -10.19 -13.44 14.84
CA LYS A 132 -10.20 -12.05 15.34
C LYS A 132 -8.85 -11.56 15.89
N ASP A 133 -8.08 -12.45 16.52
CA ASP A 133 -6.82 -12.10 17.19
C ASP A 133 -5.62 -12.08 16.22
N SER A 134 -5.83 -12.52 14.97
CA SER A 134 -4.80 -12.42 13.92
C SER A 134 -4.62 -10.98 13.42
N ILE A 135 -3.46 -10.67 12.83
CA ILE A 135 -3.20 -9.35 12.23
C ILE A 135 -4.26 -9.00 11.16
N HIS A 136 -4.67 -9.98 10.35
CA HIS A 136 -5.66 -9.81 9.30
C HIS A 136 -7.06 -9.61 9.89
N GLY A 137 -7.42 -10.34 10.95
CA GLY A 137 -8.68 -10.18 11.67
C GLY A 137 -8.82 -8.80 12.29
N ARG A 138 -7.75 -8.29 12.94
CA ARG A 138 -7.73 -6.92 13.47
C ARG A 138 -7.84 -5.87 12.37
N ALA A 139 -7.11 -6.01 11.27
CA ALA A 139 -7.17 -5.06 10.15
C ALA A 139 -8.58 -5.01 9.49
N GLN A 140 -9.21 -6.18 9.34
CA GLN A 140 -10.60 -6.29 8.88
C GLN A 140 -11.56 -5.59 9.85
N GLN A 141 -11.40 -5.82 11.16
CA GLN A 141 -12.24 -5.20 12.20
C GLN A 141 -12.11 -3.67 12.22
N THR A 142 -10.89 -3.13 12.17
CA THR A 142 -10.66 -1.68 12.09
C THR A 142 -11.36 -1.05 10.86
N ASN A 143 -11.38 -1.77 9.74
CA ASN A 143 -12.07 -1.30 8.54
C ASN A 143 -13.60 -1.43 8.65
N LEU A 144 -14.12 -2.48 9.30
CA LEU A 144 -15.55 -2.61 9.58
C LEU A 144 -16.05 -1.43 10.42
N GLU A 145 -15.30 -1.07 11.46
CA GLU A 145 -15.59 0.11 12.29
C GLU A 145 -15.67 1.38 11.45
N TYR A 146 -14.74 1.58 10.53
CA TYR A 146 -14.77 2.72 9.62
C TYR A 146 -16.00 2.73 8.69
N LEU A 147 -16.33 1.58 8.08
CA LEU A 147 -17.51 1.48 7.21
C LEU A 147 -18.82 1.78 7.95
N LEU A 148 -18.89 1.43 9.24
CA LEU A 148 -20.03 1.72 10.11
C LEU A 148 -20.10 3.20 10.54
N MET A 149 -18.96 3.89 10.64
CA MET A 149 -18.90 5.33 10.95
C MET A 149 -19.49 6.22 9.85
N LEU A 150 -19.50 5.77 8.59
CA LEU A 150 -19.96 6.57 7.47
C LEU A 150 -21.50 6.64 7.41
N ASP A 151 -22.02 7.86 7.42
CA ASP A 151 -23.44 8.15 7.25
C ASP A 151 -23.93 7.96 5.81
N VAL A 152 -25.08 7.28 5.66
CA VAL A 152 -25.65 6.91 4.36
C VAL A 152 -26.24 8.13 3.64
N ASP A 153 -26.85 9.06 4.36
CA ASP A 153 -27.42 10.26 3.74
C ASP A 153 -26.33 11.17 3.17
N ARG A 154 -25.19 11.28 3.85
CA ARG A 154 -23.99 11.98 3.36
C ARG A 154 -23.39 11.30 2.13
N LEU A 155 -23.33 9.95 2.08
CA LEU A 155 -22.85 9.21 0.90
C LEU A 155 -23.75 9.46 -0.33
N ILE A 156 -25.07 9.51 -0.16
CA ILE A 156 -26.01 9.70 -1.28
C ILE A 156 -26.20 11.18 -1.66
N TRP A 157 -25.68 12.10 -0.84
CA TRP A 157 -25.98 13.53 -0.94
C TRP A 157 -25.83 14.10 -2.36
N SER A 158 -24.68 13.86 -3.01
CA SER A 158 -24.39 14.38 -4.36
C SER A 158 -25.24 13.71 -5.46
N PHE A 159 -25.62 12.45 -5.27
CA PHE A 159 -26.55 11.73 -6.17
C PHE A 159 -27.95 12.33 -6.09
N ARG A 160 -28.46 12.58 -4.87
CA ARG A 160 -29.76 13.25 -4.64
C ARG A 160 -29.79 14.64 -5.25
N LYS A 161 -28.71 15.42 -5.07
CA LYS A 161 -28.57 16.75 -5.67
C LYS A 161 -28.70 16.68 -7.20
N THR A 162 -27.99 15.75 -7.82
CA THR A 162 -28.03 15.53 -9.28
C THR A 162 -29.41 15.09 -9.76
N ALA A 163 -30.11 14.24 -9.00
CA ALA A 163 -31.46 13.78 -9.32
C ALA A 163 -32.58 14.80 -9.02
N GLY A 164 -32.25 15.95 -8.40
CA GLY A 164 -33.25 16.93 -7.96
C GLY A 164 -34.11 16.45 -6.77
N LEU A 165 -33.54 15.61 -5.90
CA LEU A 165 -34.15 15.10 -4.67
C LEU A 165 -33.66 15.89 -3.44
N SER A 166 -34.37 15.75 -2.31
CA SER A 166 -33.94 16.33 -1.03
C SER A 166 -32.59 15.75 -0.58
N THR A 167 -31.69 16.61 -0.11
CA THR A 167 -30.32 16.25 0.29
C THR A 167 -30.11 16.46 1.80
N PRO A 168 -30.61 15.56 2.68
CA PRO A 168 -30.37 15.67 4.12
C PRO A 168 -28.88 15.60 4.45
N GLY A 169 -28.43 16.38 5.44
CA GLY A 169 -27.03 16.45 5.86
C GLY A 169 -26.15 17.28 4.92
N THR A 170 -24.84 17.02 4.97
CA THR A 170 -23.81 17.69 4.17
C THR A 170 -22.95 16.67 3.42
N PRO A 171 -22.39 17.01 2.24
CA PRO A 171 -21.47 16.13 1.54
C PRO A 171 -20.24 15.80 2.40
N TYR A 172 -19.53 14.73 2.05
CA TYR A 172 -18.19 14.48 2.57
C TYR A 172 -17.16 15.45 1.97
N GLY A 173 -16.02 15.61 2.65
CA GLY A 173 -14.92 16.45 2.17
C GLY A 173 -14.02 15.73 1.16
N GLY A 174 -12.83 16.29 0.94
CA GLY A 174 -11.83 15.72 0.04
C GLY A 174 -12.35 15.53 -1.37
N TRP A 175 -12.04 14.39 -1.99
CA TRP A 175 -12.42 14.11 -3.38
C TRP A 175 -13.92 13.81 -3.56
N GLU A 176 -14.67 13.66 -2.46
CA GLU A 176 -16.15 13.55 -2.44
C GLU A 176 -16.86 14.91 -2.24
N GLY A 177 -16.10 16.00 -2.19
CA GLY A 177 -16.63 17.36 -2.09
C GLY A 177 -17.67 17.65 -3.19
N ALA A 178 -18.72 18.41 -2.85
CA ALA A 178 -19.86 18.65 -3.75
C ALA A 178 -19.50 19.32 -5.10
N ASP A 179 -18.38 20.03 -5.15
CA ASP A 179 -17.91 20.75 -6.33
C ASP A 179 -16.70 20.05 -7.01
N VAL A 180 -16.31 18.86 -6.52
CA VAL A 180 -15.21 18.06 -7.08
C VAL A 180 -15.74 17.20 -8.23
N GLU A 181 -15.02 17.18 -9.36
CA GLU A 181 -15.48 16.46 -10.55
C GLU A 181 -15.47 14.92 -10.39
N LEU A 182 -14.64 14.39 -9.51
CA LEU A 182 -14.53 12.94 -9.22
C LEU A 182 -15.57 12.42 -8.22
N ARG A 183 -16.37 13.29 -7.60
CA ARG A 183 -17.34 12.91 -6.54
C ARG A 183 -18.23 11.73 -6.96
N GLY A 184 -18.60 10.89 -6.00
CA GLY A 184 -19.33 9.64 -6.19
C GLY A 184 -18.44 8.40 -6.40
N HIS A 185 -17.14 8.57 -6.69
CA HIS A 185 -16.23 7.46 -6.87
C HIS A 185 -16.06 6.62 -5.59
N PHE A 186 -15.93 7.26 -4.44
CA PHE A 186 -15.79 6.57 -3.16
C PHE A 186 -17.10 5.89 -2.77
N VAL A 187 -18.25 6.46 -3.14
CA VAL A 187 -19.55 5.82 -2.90
C VAL A 187 -19.65 4.50 -3.68
N GLY A 188 -19.12 4.46 -4.91
CA GLY A 188 -18.94 3.21 -5.66
C GLY A 188 -18.06 2.20 -4.93
N HIS A 189 -16.90 2.63 -4.42
CA HIS A 189 -16.02 1.79 -3.60
C HIS A 189 -16.69 1.30 -2.31
N TYR A 190 -17.49 2.15 -1.64
CA TYR A 190 -18.22 1.78 -0.43
C TYR A 190 -19.26 0.70 -0.70
N LEU A 191 -19.94 0.73 -1.86
CA LEU A 191 -20.82 -0.35 -2.28
C LEU A 191 -20.05 -1.67 -2.40
N SER A 192 -18.88 -1.70 -3.05
CA SER A 192 -18.06 -2.92 -3.13
C SER A 192 -17.56 -3.36 -1.75
N ALA A 193 -16.96 -2.45 -0.98
CA ALA A 193 -16.38 -2.74 0.33
C ALA A 193 -17.42 -3.25 1.32
N SER A 194 -18.61 -2.63 1.39
CA SER A 194 -19.68 -3.07 2.29
C SER A 194 -20.22 -4.46 1.93
N ALA A 195 -20.36 -4.79 0.64
CA ALA A 195 -20.77 -6.12 0.20
C ALA A 195 -19.72 -7.19 0.55
N LEU A 196 -18.44 -6.89 0.31
CA LEU A 196 -17.32 -7.76 0.66
C LEU A 196 -17.19 -7.96 2.17
N MET A 197 -17.29 -6.87 2.95
CA MET A 197 -17.19 -6.91 4.39
C MET A 197 -18.36 -7.67 5.01
N TRP A 198 -19.59 -7.44 4.51
CA TRP A 198 -20.76 -8.20 4.94
C TRP A 198 -20.58 -9.70 4.63
N ALA A 199 -20.08 -10.05 3.44
CA ALA A 199 -19.78 -11.45 3.14
C ALA A 199 -18.75 -12.02 4.13
N SER A 200 -17.67 -11.29 4.42
CA SER A 200 -16.62 -11.70 5.36
C SER A 200 -17.07 -11.86 6.81
N THR A 201 -18.00 -11.02 7.30
CA THR A 201 -18.29 -10.88 8.74
C THR A 201 -19.72 -11.23 9.13
N GLN A 202 -20.67 -11.13 8.19
CA GLN A 202 -22.11 -11.21 8.40
C GLN A 202 -22.64 -10.16 9.41
N ASP A 203 -22.04 -8.97 9.44
CA ASP A 203 -22.50 -7.88 10.30
C ASP A 203 -23.86 -7.31 9.83
N ASP A 204 -24.90 -7.47 10.65
CA ASP A 204 -26.26 -7.04 10.31
C ASP A 204 -26.43 -5.51 10.25
N THR A 205 -25.64 -4.76 11.03
CA THR A 205 -25.69 -3.28 11.01
C THR A 205 -25.20 -2.74 9.68
N LEU A 206 -24.09 -3.29 9.18
CA LEU A 206 -23.56 -2.99 7.86
C LEU A 206 -24.54 -3.40 6.77
N LYS A 207 -25.19 -4.57 6.90
CA LYS A 207 -26.23 -5.02 5.96
C LYS A 207 -27.37 -4.01 5.82
N GLN A 208 -27.83 -3.43 6.93
CA GLN A 208 -28.85 -2.39 6.91
C GLN A 208 -28.35 -1.13 6.20
N LYS A 209 -27.13 -0.68 6.50
CA LYS A 209 -26.52 0.51 5.88
C LYS A 209 -26.33 0.36 4.37
N MET A 210 -25.74 -0.74 3.91
CA MET A 210 -25.51 -0.99 2.48
C MET A 210 -26.83 -1.13 1.71
N SER A 211 -27.86 -1.75 2.33
CA SER A 211 -29.18 -1.88 1.70
C SER A 211 -29.89 -0.53 1.58
N ALA A 212 -29.77 0.32 2.61
CA ALA A 212 -30.28 1.69 2.57
C ALA A 212 -29.58 2.54 1.50
N LEU A 213 -28.26 2.35 1.33
CA LEU A 213 -27.49 3.00 0.27
C LEU A 213 -27.99 2.61 -1.13
N VAL A 214 -28.11 1.31 -1.41
CA VAL A 214 -28.65 0.83 -2.71
C VAL A 214 -30.06 1.38 -2.95
N THR A 215 -30.91 1.37 -1.92
CA THR A 215 -32.28 1.90 -2.01
C THR A 215 -32.29 3.38 -2.37
N GLY A 216 -31.51 4.21 -1.69
CA GLY A 216 -31.46 5.64 -1.98
C GLY A 216 -30.84 5.97 -3.34
N LEU A 217 -29.86 5.19 -3.80
CA LEU A 217 -29.32 5.31 -5.16
C LEU A 217 -30.35 4.89 -6.23
N SER A 218 -31.14 3.83 -5.99
CA SER A 218 -32.24 3.42 -6.87
C SER A 218 -33.26 4.53 -7.04
N GLN A 219 -33.63 5.21 -5.95
CA GLN A 219 -34.54 6.36 -6.00
C GLN A 219 -34.00 7.50 -6.87
N CYS A 220 -32.69 7.77 -6.80
CA CYS A 220 -32.03 8.75 -7.67
C CYS A 220 -32.11 8.32 -9.15
N GLN A 221 -31.76 7.08 -9.46
CA GLN A 221 -31.78 6.55 -10.84
C GLN A 221 -33.21 6.55 -11.42
N GLU A 222 -34.20 6.14 -10.63
CA GLU A 222 -35.61 6.15 -11.01
C GLU A 222 -36.15 7.56 -11.23
N LYS A 223 -35.75 8.53 -10.39
CA LYS A 223 -36.14 9.93 -10.54
C LYS A 223 -35.60 10.55 -11.83
N ILE A 224 -34.37 10.21 -12.21
CA ILE A 224 -33.75 10.64 -13.46
C ILE A 224 -34.43 9.95 -14.66
N GLY A 225 -34.80 8.68 -14.53
CA GLY A 225 -35.70 7.97 -15.45
C GLY A 225 -35.07 7.51 -16.77
N THR A 226 -33.76 7.69 -16.96
CA THR A 226 -33.04 7.33 -18.21
C THR A 226 -32.15 6.09 -18.07
N GLY A 227 -31.96 5.60 -16.85
CA GLY A 227 -30.93 4.61 -16.52
C GLY A 227 -29.62 5.22 -16.03
N TYR A 228 -29.43 6.53 -16.21
CA TYR A 228 -28.28 7.25 -15.70
C TYR A 228 -28.25 7.30 -14.16
N LEU A 229 -27.09 7.05 -13.58
CA LEU A 229 -26.81 7.23 -12.16
C LEU A 229 -25.37 7.70 -11.97
N SER A 230 -25.21 8.89 -11.38
CA SER A 230 -23.93 9.45 -10.97
C SER A 230 -24.15 10.55 -9.92
N ALA A 231 -23.08 10.96 -9.25
CA ALA A 231 -23.06 12.12 -8.36
C ALA A 231 -22.86 13.46 -9.09
N PHE A 232 -22.68 13.42 -10.41
CA PHE A 232 -22.52 14.56 -11.30
C PHE A 232 -23.46 14.47 -12.51
N PRO A 233 -23.74 15.57 -13.24
CA PRO A 233 -24.63 15.56 -14.40
C PRO A 233 -24.01 14.86 -15.62
N ALA A 234 -24.86 14.40 -16.53
CA ALA A 234 -24.44 13.71 -17.77
C ALA A 234 -23.53 14.56 -18.69
N GLU A 235 -23.56 15.88 -18.54
CA GLU A 235 -22.70 16.83 -19.27
C GLU A 235 -21.20 16.54 -19.13
N PHE A 236 -20.77 15.92 -18.02
CA PHE A 236 -19.37 15.51 -17.87
C PHE A 236 -18.95 14.50 -18.94
N PHE A 237 -19.86 13.65 -19.39
CA PHE A 237 -19.60 12.73 -20.51
C PHE A 237 -19.64 13.46 -21.85
N ASP A 238 -20.43 14.53 -21.99
CA ASP A 238 -20.43 15.35 -23.21
C ASP A 238 -19.04 15.98 -23.40
N ARG A 239 -18.45 16.53 -22.31
CA ARG A 239 -17.05 17.00 -22.29
C ARG A 239 -16.05 15.90 -22.60
N PHE A 240 -16.16 14.74 -21.95
CA PHE A 240 -15.25 13.60 -22.17
C PHE A 240 -15.22 13.18 -23.64
N GLU A 241 -16.39 13.01 -24.26
CA GLU A 241 -16.54 12.57 -25.65
C GLU A 241 -16.17 13.67 -26.65
N ALA A 242 -16.32 14.94 -26.23
CA ALA A 242 -15.80 16.11 -26.91
C ALA A 242 -14.26 16.28 -26.75
N ILE A 243 -13.57 15.44 -25.96
CA ILE A 243 -12.14 15.59 -25.61
C ILE A 243 -11.87 16.98 -25.02
N GLN A 244 -12.79 17.41 -24.15
CA GLN A 244 -12.64 18.61 -23.35
C GLN A 244 -12.19 18.20 -21.94
N PRO A 245 -11.46 19.07 -21.22
CA PRO A 245 -11.01 18.76 -19.87
C PRO A 245 -12.20 18.35 -19.00
N VAL A 246 -12.13 17.20 -18.31
CA VAL A 246 -13.10 16.73 -17.30
C VAL A 246 -12.51 15.58 -16.51
N TRP A 247 -12.67 15.54 -15.18
CA TRP A 247 -12.03 14.52 -14.37
C TRP A 247 -12.71 13.14 -14.39
N ALA A 248 -12.09 12.21 -15.12
CA ALA A 248 -12.29 10.76 -15.08
C ALA A 248 -13.75 10.29 -14.83
N PRO A 249 -14.74 10.76 -15.61
CA PRO A 249 -16.14 10.43 -15.35
C PRO A 249 -16.42 8.93 -15.54
N TYR A 250 -15.76 8.26 -16.50
CA TYR A 250 -15.89 6.80 -16.67
C TYR A 250 -15.20 5.99 -15.55
N TYR A 251 -14.11 6.48 -14.96
CA TYR A 251 -13.53 5.88 -13.75
C TYR A 251 -14.54 5.84 -12.60
N THR A 252 -15.27 6.94 -12.40
CA THR A 252 -16.28 7.05 -11.34
C THR A 252 -17.45 6.10 -11.59
N ILE A 253 -17.94 6.05 -12.83
CA ILE A 253 -18.98 5.10 -13.23
C ILE A 253 -18.53 3.66 -13.06
N HIS A 254 -17.29 3.33 -13.42
CA HIS A 254 -16.73 2.00 -13.16
C HIS A 254 -16.88 1.62 -11.67
N LYS A 255 -16.58 2.52 -10.72
CA LYS A 255 -16.74 2.19 -9.28
C LYS A 255 -18.19 1.96 -8.90
N ILE A 256 -19.12 2.76 -9.42
CA ILE A 256 -20.55 2.60 -9.14
C ILE A 256 -21.06 1.27 -9.72
N LEU A 257 -20.69 0.95 -10.96
CA LEU A 257 -21.05 -0.31 -11.61
C LEU A 257 -20.47 -1.52 -10.86
N ALA A 258 -19.19 -1.45 -10.48
CA ALA A 258 -18.51 -2.50 -9.71
C ALA A 258 -19.19 -2.70 -8.34
N GLY A 259 -19.46 -1.60 -7.64
CA GLY A 259 -20.18 -1.60 -6.38
C GLY A 259 -21.55 -2.25 -6.46
N LEU A 260 -22.37 -1.86 -7.45
CA LEU A 260 -23.70 -2.46 -7.64
C LEU A 260 -23.62 -3.94 -8.02
N LEU A 261 -22.67 -4.33 -8.88
CA LEU A 261 -22.47 -5.73 -9.22
C LEU A 261 -22.01 -6.56 -8.01
N ASP A 262 -21.17 -6.00 -7.15
CA ASP A 262 -20.69 -6.67 -5.94
C ASP A 262 -21.83 -6.82 -4.90
N GLN A 263 -22.73 -5.85 -4.78
CA GLN A 263 -23.95 -5.97 -3.97
C GLN A 263 -24.83 -7.14 -4.44
N HIS A 264 -24.90 -7.37 -5.75
CA HIS A 264 -25.57 -8.55 -6.28
C HIS A 264 -24.78 -9.84 -6.00
N THR A 265 -23.49 -9.85 -6.36
CA THR A 265 -22.65 -11.05 -6.37
C THR A 265 -22.39 -11.59 -4.96
N PHE A 266 -22.14 -10.70 -4.00
CA PHE A 266 -21.76 -11.08 -2.64
C PHE A 266 -22.93 -11.02 -1.66
N ALA A 267 -23.90 -10.14 -1.88
CA ALA A 267 -25.04 -9.96 -0.96
C ALA A 267 -26.40 -10.39 -1.53
N GLY A 268 -26.43 -10.91 -2.76
CA GLY A 268 -27.64 -11.43 -3.38
C GLY A 268 -28.71 -10.35 -3.65
N ASN A 269 -28.32 -9.08 -3.78
CA ASN A 269 -29.27 -7.98 -3.99
C ASN A 269 -29.76 -7.92 -5.46
N PRO A 270 -31.04 -8.23 -5.76
CA PRO A 270 -31.55 -8.22 -7.13
C PRO A 270 -31.81 -6.81 -7.66
N GLN A 271 -32.11 -5.84 -6.78
CA GLN A 271 -32.28 -4.44 -7.16
C GLN A 271 -30.97 -3.88 -7.73
N ALA A 272 -29.85 -4.19 -7.08
CA ALA A 272 -28.54 -3.76 -7.54
C ALA A 272 -28.21 -4.30 -8.95
N LEU A 273 -28.56 -5.56 -9.26
CA LEU A 273 -28.40 -6.13 -10.61
C LEU A 273 -29.26 -5.37 -11.64
N LYS A 274 -30.51 -5.05 -11.30
CA LYS A 274 -31.37 -4.27 -12.18
C LYS A 274 -30.79 -2.87 -12.45
N MET A 275 -30.28 -2.22 -11.41
CA MET A 275 -29.68 -0.89 -11.51
C MET A 275 -28.44 -0.91 -12.41
N VAL A 276 -27.50 -1.83 -12.20
CA VAL A 276 -26.26 -1.92 -13.00
C VAL A 276 -26.57 -2.24 -14.46
N THR A 277 -27.50 -3.15 -14.76
CA THR A 277 -27.91 -3.44 -16.15
C THR A 277 -28.53 -2.20 -16.81
N TRP A 278 -29.39 -1.46 -16.11
CA TRP A 278 -30.00 -0.25 -16.65
C TRP A 278 -28.98 0.88 -16.88
N MET A 279 -27.98 1.01 -16.00
CA MET A 279 -26.84 1.91 -16.23
C MET A 279 -26.04 1.50 -17.47
N VAL A 280 -25.74 0.22 -17.63
CA VAL A 280 -24.97 -0.27 -18.77
C VAL A 280 -25.74 -0.09 -20.08
N ASP A 281 -27.06 -0.27 -20.11
CA ASP A 281 -27.88 0.07 -21.28
C ASP A 281 -27.76 1.56 -21.66
N TYR A 282 -27.75 2.47 -20.67
CA TYR A 282 -27.53 3.89 -20.92
C TYR A 282 -26.17 4.16 -21.56
N PHE A 283 -25.08 3.65 -20.96
CA PHE A 283 -23.73 3.87 -21.47
C PHE A 283 -23.45 3.14 -22.78
N TYR A 284 -24.08 1.99 -23.01
CA TYR A 284 -24.03 1.29 -24.30
C TYR A 284 -24.58 2.19 -25.40
N ASN A 285 -25.81 2.70 -25.26
CA ASN A 285 -26.41 3.57 -26.25
C ASN A 285 -25.59 4.84 -26.46
N ARG A 286 -25.04 5.40 -25.37
CA ARG A 286 -24.20 6.59 -25.43
C ARG A 286 -22.92 6.36 -26.24
N VAL A 287 -22.17 5.30 -25.95
CA VAL A 287 -20.94 4.97 -26.70
C VAL A 287 -21.27 4.64 -28.16
N GLN A 288 -22.37 3.94 -28.45
CA GLN A 288 -22.81 3.72 -29.82
C GLN A 288 -23.08 5.05 -30.55
N ASN A 289 -23.78 5.99 -29.91
CA ASN A 289 -24.03 7.31 -30.49
C ASN A 289 -22.72 8.08 -30.76
N VAL A 290 -21.72 8.00 -29.88
CA VAL A 290 -20.40 8.64 -30.11
C VAL A 290 -19.73 8.05 -31.36
N ILE A 291 -19.76 6.73 -31.51
CA ILE A 291 -19.16 6.04 -32.66
C ILE A 291 -19.89 6.38 -33.95
N GLU A 292 -21.23 6.43 -33.91
CA GLU A 292 -22.08 6.80 -35.06
C GLU A 292 -21.93 8.27 -35.46
N GLN A 293 -21.87 9.18 -34.50
CA GLN A 293 -21.74 10.62 -34.75
C GLN A 293 -20.31 11.02 -35.16
N TYR A 294 -19.31 10.38 -34.56
CA TYR A 294 -17.90 10.64 -34.82
C TYR A 294 -17.26 9.43 -35.50
N THR A 295 -16.52 8.61 -34.75
CA THR A 295 -15.87 7.38 -35.22
C THR A 295 -15.49 6.50 -34.02
N VAL A 296 -15.13 5.24 -34.27
CA VAL A 296 -14.50 4.38 -33.25
C VAL A 296 -13.14 4.93 -32.78
N ASN A 297 -12.38 5.58 -33.66
CA ASN A 297 -11.11 6.22 -33.29
C ASN A 297 -11.33 7.38 -32.32
N ARG A 298 -12.40 8.17 -32.52
CA ARG A 298 -12.79 9.24 -31.59
C ARG A 298 -13.09 8.69 -30.20
N HIS A 299 -13.80 7.56 -30.12
CA HIS A 299 -14.05 6.87 -28.85
C HIS A 299 -12.72 6.49 -28.18
N TYR A 300 -11.80 5.82 -28.88
CA TYR A 300 -10.49 5.47 -28.29
C TYR A 300 -9.63 6.67 -27.90
N GLN A 301 -9.69 7.78 -28.65
CA GLN A 301 -9.04 9.03 -28.26
C GLN A 301 -9.59 9.60 -26.95
N SER A 302 -10.91 9.51 -26.73
CA SER A 302 -11.50 9.95 -25.46
C SER A 302 -11.05 9.09 -24.26
N LEU A 303 -10.72 7.81 -24.47
CA LEU A 303 -10.16 6.92 -23.43
C LEU A 303 -8.72 7.27 -23.02
N ASN A 304 -8.13 8.32 -23.60
CA ASN A 304 -6.94 8.92 -23.02
C ASN A 304 -7.27 9.47 -21.62
N GLU A 305 -8.46 10.03 -21.41
CA GLU A 305 -8.95 10.32 -20.06
C GLU A 305 -9.32 9.02 -19.32
N GLU A 306 -9.04 8.96 -18.02
CA GLU A 306 -9.08 7.72 -17.25
C GLU A 306 -10.49 7.11 -17.17
N THR A 307 -10.57 5.81 -17.47
CA THR A 307 -11.82 5.03 -17.41
C THR A 307 -11.83 3.98 -16.31
N GLY A 308 -10.72 3.79 -15.60
CA GLY A 308 -10.54 2.66 -14.68
C GLY A 308 -10.73 1.31 -15.39
N GLY A 309 -11.29 0.32 -14.70
CA GLY A 309 -11.61 -1.01 -15.25
C GLY A 309 -13.02 -1.10 -15.83
N MET A 310 -13.41 -0.17 -16.70
CA MET A 310 -14.71 -0.28 -17.41
C MET A 310 -14.81 -1.60 -18.19
N ASN A 311 -13.72 -2.04 -18.83
CA ASN A 311 -13.68 -3.33 -19.49
C ASN A 311 -13.85 -4.51 -18.50
N ASP A 312 -13.13 -4.52 -17.38
CA ASP A 312 -13.27 -5.52 -16.30
C ASP A 312 -14.72 -5.71 -15.85
N ILE A 313 -15.37 -4.63 -15.41
CA ILE A 313 -16.73 -4.72 -14.88
C ILE A 313 -17.76 -5.19 -15.93
N LEU A 314 -17.59 -4.78 -17.19
CA LEU A 314 -18.50 -5.16 -18.27
C LEU A 314 -18.34 -6.63 -18.68
N TYR A 315 -17.11 -7.17 -18.69
CA TYR A 315 -16.89 -8.60 -18.87
C TYR A 315 -17.50 -9.42 -17.73
N ARG A 316 -17.33 -8.98 -16.49
CA ARG A 316 -17.95 -9.61 -15.32
C ARG A 316 -19.48 -9.61 -15.41
N LEU A 317 -20.09 -8.50 -15.81
CA LEU A 317 -21.54 -8.42 -15.99
C LEU A 317 -22.02 -9.33 -17.13
N TYR A 318 -21.26 -9.42 -18.23
CA TYR A 318 -21.55 -10.36 -19.31
C TYR A 318 -21.57 -11.81 -18.82
N SER A 319 -20.61 -12.23 -17.98
CA SER A 319 -20.58 -13.59 -17.41
C SER A 319 -21.83 -13.94 -16.59
N ILE A 320 -22.52 -12.94 -16.03
CA ILE A 320 -23.76 -13.14 -15.24
C ILE A 320 -25.00 -13.10 -16.14
N THR A 321 -25.04 -12.19 -17.10
CA THR A 321 -26.26 -11.86 -17.86
C THR A 321 -26.35 -12.55 -19.22
N GLY A 322 -25.21 -12.90 -19.82
CA GLY A 322 -25.12 -13.38 -21.20
C GLY A 322 -25.48 -12.35 -22.27
N ASP A 323 -25.73 -11.08 -21.92
CA ASP A 323 -26.15 -10.06 -22.89
C ASP A 323 -24.96 -9.59 -23.75
N SER A 324 -25.05 -9.85 -25.05
CA SER A 324 -24.05 -9.45 -26.05
C SER A 324 -23.71 -7.95 -26.05
N LYS A 325 -24.61 -7.07 -25.60
CA LYS A 325 -24.31 -5.63 -25.45
C LYS A 325 -23.21 -5.39 -24.43
N HIS A 326 -23.22 -6.11 -23.31
CA HIS A 326 -22.20 -5.99 -22.27
C HIS A 326 -20.83 -6.42 -22.80
N LEU A 327 -20.79 -7.52 -23.55
CA LEU A 327 -19.57 -8.01 -24.19
C LEU A 327 -19.00 -6.99 -25.19
N LEU A 328 -19.85 -6.45 -26.07
CA LEU A 328 -19.44 -5.45 -27.06
C LEU A 328 -18.95 -4.16 -26.39
N LEU A 329 -19.65 -3.68 -25.36
CA LEU A 329 -19.21 -2.49 -24.63
C LEU A 329 -17.87 -2.73 -23.94
N ALA A 330 -17.66 -3.91 -23.33
CA ALA A 330 -16.40 -4.27 -22.71
C ALA A 330 -15.24 -4.18 -23.71
N HIS A 331 -15.42 -4.70 -24.93
CA HIS A 331 -14.43 -4.62 -26.01
C HIS A 331 -14.11 -3.18 -26.42
N LEU A 332 -15.11 -2.30 -26.42
CA LEU A 332 -14.90 -0.88 -26.73
C LEU A 332 -14.12 -0.16 -25.64
N PHE A 333 -14.04 -0.70 -24.42
CA PHE A 333 -13.17 -0.19 -23.35
C PHE A 333 -11.82 -0.90 -23.25
N ASP A 334 -11.55 -1.92 -24.08
CA ASP A 334 -10.19 -2.47 -24.21
C ASP A 334 -9.32 -1.43 -24.92
N LYS A 335 -8.41 -0.79 -24.19
CA LYS A 335 -7.58 0.33 -24.68
C LYS A 335 -6.47 -0.18 -25.62
N PRO A 336 -6.61 -0.12 -26.97
CA PRO A 336 -5.73 -0.85 -27.88
C PRO A 336 -4.32 -0.28 -27.92
N CYS A 337 -4.17 1.03 -27.73
CA CYS A 337 -2.87 1.70 -27.71
C CYS A 337 -1.97 1.24 -26.56
N PHE A 338 -2.55 0.79 -25.43
CA PHE A 338 -1.80 0.28 -24.28
C PHE A 338 -1.67 -1.24 -24.34
N LEU A 339 -2.79 -1.95 -24.55
CA LEU A 339 -2.79 -3.41 -24.65
C LEU A 339 -1.98 -3.91 -25.86
N GLY A 340 -1.92 -3.13 -26.94
CA GLY A 340 -1.10 -3.42 -28.12
C GLY A 340 0.41 -3.44 -27.81
N LEU A 341 0.89 -2.58 -26.91
CA LEU A 341 2.30 -2.59 -26.47
C LEU A 341 2.61 -3.89 -25.71
N LEU A 342 1.69 -4.33 -24.86
CA LEU A 342 1.83 -5.59 -24.11
C LEU A 342 1.69 -6.82 -25.01
N ALA A 343 0.82 -6.75 -26.02
CA ALA A 343 0.61 -7.81 -27.02
C ALA A 343 1.88 -8.09 -27.82
N VAL A 344 2.66 -7.06 -28.15
CA VAL A 344 3.96 -7.21 -28.83
C VAL A 344 5.13 -7.36 -27.85
N GLN A 345 4.85 -7.56 -26.56
CA GLN A 345 5.82 -7.75 -25.49
C GLN A 345 6.86 -6.62 -25.38
N ALA A 346 6.44 -5.37 -25.61
CA ALA A 346 7.28 -4.20 -25.48
C ALA A 346 7.35 -3.71 -24.02
N ASN A 347 8.57 -3.57 -23.48
CA ASN A 347 8.83 -2.88 -22.21
C ASN A 347 8.92 -1.37 -22.44
N ASP A 348 7.79 -0.76 -22.76
CA ASP A 348 7.65 0.68 -22.97
C ASP A 348 6.43 1.20 -22.23
N ILE A 349 6.41 1.03 -20.90
CA ILE A 349 5.33 1.50 -20.02
C ILE A 349 5.70 2.73 -19.19
N ALA A 350 6.93 3.24 -19.35
CA ALA A 350 7.37 4.47 -18.71
C ALA A 350 6.42 5.63 -19.07
N ASP A 351 6.24 6.53 -18.11
CA ASP A 351 5.41 7.74 -18.16
C ASP A 351 3.89 7.48 -18.24
N PHE A 352 3.45 6.22 -18.24
CA PHE A 352 2.04 5.91 -18.03
C PHE A 352 1.67 6.00 -16.55
N HIS A 353 0.51 6.60 -16.28
CA HIS A 353 -0.12 6.60 -14.97
C HIS A 353 -0.47 5.15 -14.59
N ALA A 354 0.17 4.62 -13.54
CA ALA A 354 0.17 3.20 -13.24
C ALA A 354 -1.26 2.69 -12.96
N ASN A 355 -1.97 3.36 -12.06
CA ASN A 355 -3.30 2.95 -11.63
C ASN A 355 -4.40 3.17 -12.69
N THR A 356 -4.16 4.00 -13.72
CA THR A 356 -5.05 4.07 -14.90
C THR A 356 -5.00 2.78 -15.69
N HIS A 357 -3.80 2.19 -15.82
CA HIS A 357 -3.54 1.15 -16.80
C HIS A 357 -3.61 -0.27 -16.22
N ILE A 358 -3.29 -0.49 -14.94
CA ILE A 358 -3.41 -1.83 -14.33
C ILE A 358 -4.87 -2.37 -14.40
N PRO A 359 -5.93 -1.58 -14.13
CA PRO A 359 -7.31 -2.06 -14.28
C PRO A 359 -7.67 -2.47 -15.72
N VAL A 360 -7.06 -1.83 -16.73
CA VAL A 360 -7.24 -2.22 -18.14
C VAL A 360 -6.65 -3.60 -18.39
N VAL A 361 -5.50 -3.93 -17.76
CA VAL A 361 -4.93 -5.28 -17.80
C VAL A 361 -5.85 -6.30 -17.10
N VAL A 362 -6.44 -5.94 -15.95
CA VAL A 362 -7.42 -6.81 -15.28
C VAL A 362 -8.60 -7.11 -16.20
N GLY A 363 -9.12 -6.11 -16.92
CA GLY A 363 -10.18 -6.34 -17.89
C GLY A 363 -9.74 -7.18 -19.09
N SER A 364 -8.49 -7.04 -19.55
CA SER A 364 -7.88 -7.94 -20.53
C SER A 364 -7.84 -9.39 -20.01
N GLN A 365 -7.49 -9.62 -18.75
CA GLN A 365 -7.52 -10.96 -18.17
C GLN A 365 -8.95 -11.52 -18.09
N MET A 366 -9.93 -10.69 -17.73
CA MET A 366 -11.34 -11.08 -17.76
C MET A 366 -11.82 -11.43 -19.17
N ARG A 367 -11.34 -10.72 -20.20
CA ARG A 367 -11.63 -11.09 -21.60
C ARG A 367 -11.15 -12.49 -21.90
N TYR A 368 -9.92 -12.87 -21.52
CA TYR A 368 -9.43 -14.24 -21.70
C TYR A 368 -10.33 -15.25 -20.99
N GLU A 369 -10.78 -14.97 -19.77
CA GLU A 369 -11.67 -15.87 -19.05
C GLU A 369 -13.03 -16.06 -19.74
N VAL A 370 -13.55 -14.98 -20.33
CA VAL A 370 -14.85 -14.97 -20.99
C VAL A 370 -14.78 -15.59 -22.39
N THR A 371 -13.82 -15.16 -23.22
CA THR A 371 -13.79 -15.49 -24.65
C THR A 371 -12.84 -16.63 -24.98
N GLY A 372 -11.81 -16.87 -24.17
CA GLY A 372 -10.73 -17.81 -24.46
C GLY A 372 -9.66 -17.31 -25.42
N ASP A 373 -9.63 -16.00 -25.71
CA ASP A 373 -8.64 -15.37 -26.58
C ASP A 373 -7.21 -15.46 -25.98
N PRO A 374 -6.30 -16.31 -26.52
CA PRO A 374 -5.00 -16.57 -25.91
C PRO A 374 -4.08 -15.34 -25.89
N LEU A 375 -4.29 -14.36 -26.77
CA LEU A 375 -3.51 -13.12 -26.75
C LEU A 375 -3.66 -12.40 -25.41
N HIS A 376 -4.86 -12.40 -24.85
CA HIS A 376 -5.15 -11.71 -23.59
C HIS A 376 -4.55 -12.44 -22.38
N LYS A 377 -4.34 -13.76 -22.47
CA LYS A 377 -3.53 -14.51 -21.51
C LYS A 377 -2.07 -14.08 -21.57
N GLU A 378 -1.51 -13.97 -22.77
CA GLU A 378 -0.12 -13.55 -22.99
C GLU A 378 0.11 -12.13 -22.50
N ILE A 379 -0.80 -11.19 -22.79
CA ILE A 379 -0.77 -9.81 -22.28
C ILE A 379 -0.69 -9.79 -20.75
N GLY A 380 -1.59 -10.50 -20.06
CA GLY A 380 -1.61 -10.51 -18.59
C GLY A 380 -0.36 -11.14 -17.98
N THR A 381 0.16 -12.21 -18.61
CA THR A 381 1.39 -12.89 -18.17
C THR A 381 2.61 -11.99 -18.36
N PHE A 382 2.78 -11.43 -19.55
CA PHE A 382 3.88 -10.52 -19.88
C PHE A 382 3.87 -9.28 -18.99
N PHE A 383 2.69 -8.69 -18.73
CA PHE A 383 2.59 -7.53 -17.85
C PHE A 383 3.09 -7.81 -16.43
N MET A 384 2.74 -8.97 -15.86
CA MET A 384 3.23 -9.38 -14.55
C MET A 384 4.75 -9.55 -14.53
N ASP A 385 5.32 -10.20 -15.55
CA ASP A 385 6.76 -10.40 -15.69
C ASP A 385 7.51 -9.06 -15.86
N LEU A 386 6.94 -8.16 -16.65
CA LEU A 386 7.43 -6.80 -16.89
C LEU A 386 7.53 -6.00 -15.58
N ILE A 387 6.45 -5.98 -14.79
CA ILE A 387 6.40 -5.26 -13.50
C ILE A 387 7.40 -5.87 -12.51
N ASN A 388 7.42 -7.19 -12.34
CA ASN A 388 8.31 -7.87 -11.40
C ASN A 388 9.80 -7.72 -11.74
N SER A 389 10.14 -7.69 -13.03
CA SER A 389 11.53 -7.64 -13.49
C SER A 389 12.14 -6.24 -13.47
N SER A 390 11.34 -5.17 -13.49
CA SER A 390 11.87 -3.83 -13.74
C SER A 390 11.17 -2.65 -13.05
N HIS A 391 9.97 -2.83 -12.48
CA HIS A 391 9.17 -1.73 -11.91
C HIS A 391 8.65 -2.00 -10.48
N SER A 392 9.06 -3.11 -9.83
CA SER A 392 8.58 -3.47 -8.50
C SER A 392 9.58 -3.18 -7.39
N TYR A 393 9.06 -2.71 -6.26
CA TYR A 393 9.79 -2.61 -4.99
C TYR A 393 9.76 -3.95 -4.22
N ALA A 394 10.53 -4.05 -3.14
CA ALA A 394 10.63 -5.26 -2.31
C ALA A 394 9.32 -5.62 -1.59
N THR A 395 8.41 -4.65 -1.47
CA THR A 395 7.02 -4.82 -1.02
C THR A 395 6.16 -5.62 -2.00
N GLY A 396 6.58 -5.71 -3.28
CA GLY A 396 5.78 -6.21 -4.40
C GLY A 396 4.96 -5.12 -5.11
N GLY A 397 4.87 -3.91 -4.54
CA GLY A 397 4.20 -2.77 -5.18
C GLY A 397 5.05 -2.08 -6.24
N THR A 398 4.47 -1.09 -6.92
CA THR A 398 5.07 -0.38 -8.07
C THR A 398 4.70 1.11 -8.03
N SER A 399 5.18 1.89 -9.00
CA SER A 399 4.95 3.32 -9.22
C SER A 399 5.73 4.29 -8.31
N VAL A 400 5.98 5.48 -8.85
CA VAL A 400 6.50 6.65 -8.15
C VAL A 400 5.70 7.86 -8.62
N SER A 401 5.20 8.66 -7.67
CA SER A 401 4.34 9.82 -7.98
C SER A 401 3.16 9.45 -8.89
N GLU A 402 2.61 8.24 -8.74
CA GLU A 402 1.50 7.64 -9.52
C GLU A 402 1.87 7.13 -10.94
N PHE A 403 3.12 7.28 -11.38
CA PHE A 403 3.59 6.86 -12.70
C PHE A 403 4.61 5.72 -12.64
N TRP A 404 4.78 5.00 -13.75
CA TRP A 404 5.98 4.19 -13.94
C TRP A 404 7.13 5.03 -14.47
N SER A 405 8.28 4.95 -13.82
CA SER A 405 9.55 5.48 -14.34
C SER A 405 10.15 4.53 -15.38
N ASN A 406 11.25 4.94 -16.03
CA ASN A 406 12.03 4.08 -16.90
C ASN A 406 12.39 2.73 -16.23
N PRO A 407 12.41 1.62 -17.00
CA PRO A 407 12.68 0.29 -16.47
C PRO A 407 14.07 0.23 -15.83
N LYS A 408 14.18 -0.49 -14.70
CA LYS A 408 15.45 -0.67 -13.96
C LYS A 408 16.11 0.65 -13.54
N ARG A 409 15.31 1.65 -13.14
CA ARG A 409 15.76 2.95 -12.61
C ARG A 409 15.21 3.25 -11.21
N ILE A 410 14.70 2.24 -10.51
CA ILE A 410 13.92 2.42 -9.27
C ILE A 410 14.73 3.08 -8.15
N ALA A 411 16.07 2.97 -8.14
CA ALA A 411 16.88 3.56 -7.09
C ALA A 411 16.79 5.09 -7.00
N ASP A 412 16.52 5.78 -8.12
CA ASP A 412 16.33 7.24 -8.09
C ASP A 412 15.05 7.64 -7.35
N ASN A 413 14.06 6.73 -7.31
CA ASN A 413 12.78 6.96 -6.64
C ASN A 413 12.92 6.94 -5.11
N LEU A 414 14.03 6.42 -4.56
CA LEU A 414 14.28 6.41 -3.11
C LEU A 414 14.56 7.81 -2.52
N ARG A 415 14.66 8.84 -3.39
CA ARG A 415 14.87 10.25 -3.01
C ARG A 415 13.57 11.00 -2.73
N THR A 416 12.42 10.39 -2.96
CA THR A 416 11.09 10.98 -2.73
C THR A 416 10.32 10.17 -1.69
N THR A 417 9.29 10.78 -1.11
CA THR A 417 8.29 10.12 -0.25
C THR A 417 7.10 9.56 -1.04
N GLU A 418 6.97 9.92 -2.32
CA GLU A 418 5.83 9.52 -3.16
C GLU A 418 6.11 8.20 -3.87
N ASN A 419 6.45 7.16 -3.11
CA ASN A 419 6.61 5.80 -3.62
C ASN A 419 5.32 4.99 -3.44
N GLU A 420 5.12 4.01 -4.33
CA GLU A 420 4.11 2.97 -4.17
C GLU A 420 2.71 3.49 -3.82
N GLU A 421 1.98 3.97 -4.83
CA GLU A 421 0.55 4.24 -4.69
C GLU A 421 -0.18 2.94 -4.32
N SER A 422 -0.93 2.97 -3.22
CA SER A 422 -1.60 1.76 -2.70
C SER A 422 -2.64 1.14 -3.65
N CYS A 423 -3.32 1.94 -4.49
CA CYS A 423 -4.24 1.41 -5.50
C CYS A 423 -3.54 0.50 -6.52
N THR A 424 -2.27 0.78 -6.85
CA THR A 424 -1.51 -0.04 -7.79
C THR A 424 -1.29 -1.44 -7.23
N THR A 425 -0.92 -1.53 -5.95
CA THR A 425 -0.79 -2.81 -5.22
C THR A 425 -2.13 -3.56 -5.17
N TYR A 426 -3.25 -2.88 -4.87
CA TYR A 426 -4.58 -3.48 -4.92
C TYR A 426 -4.92 -4.09 -6.28
N ASN A 427 -4.65 -3.38 -7.38
CA ASN A 427 -4.95 -3.88 -8.72
C ASN A 427 -3.95 -4.95 -9.19
N MET A 428 -2.69 -4.88 -8.79
CA MET A 428 -1.70 -5.93 -9.05
C MET A 428 -2.04 -7.25 -8.33
N LEU A 429 -2.63 -7.19 -7.13
CA LEU A 429 -3.16 -8.38 -6.46
C LEU A 429 -4.25 -9.06 -7.30
N LYS A 430 -5.10 -8.30 -8.01
CA LYS A 430 -6.06 -8.89 -8.97
C LYS A 430 -5.32 -9.57 -10.12
N VAL A 431 -4.32 -8.91 -10.70
CA VAL A 431 -3.53 -9.46 -11.82
C VAL A 431 -2.90 -10.80 -11.45
N SER A 432 -2.19 -10.84 -10.33
CA SER A 432 -1.58 -12.04 -9.76
C SER A 432 -2.62 -13.15 -9.53
N ARG A 433 -3.79 -12.79 -8.98
CA ARG A 433 -4.85 -13.74 -8.66
C ARG A 433 -5.49 -14.38 -9.89
N HIS A 434 -5.67 -13.64 -10.98
CA HIS A 434 -6.12 -14.21 -12.26
C HIS A 434 -5.10 -15.20 -12.80
N LEU A 435 -3.82 -14.83 -12.84
CA LEU A 435 -2.75 -15.71 -13.30
C LEU A 435 -2.67 -16.99 -12.45
N PHE A 436 -2.77 -16.85 -11.12
CA PHE A 436 -2.84 -17.99 -10.20
C PHE A 436 -3.98 -18.95 -10.55
N ARG A 437 -5.19 -18.43 -10.80
CA ARG A 437 -6.35 -19.26 -11.16
C ARG A 437 -6.15 -20.04 -12.45
N TRP A 438 -5.36 -19.50 -13.38
CA TRP A 438 -5.11 -20.14 -14.67
C TRP A 438 -3.98 -21.16 -14.63
N THR A 439 -2.91 -20.87 -13.89
CA THR A 439 -1.66 -21.64 -13.95
C THR A 439 -1.43 -22.51 -12.73
N LYS A 440 -2.03 -22.15 -11.59
CA LYS A 440 -1.78 -22.74 -10.26
C LYS A 440 -0.32 -22.57 -9.81
N ASP A 441 0.43 -21.66 -10.44
CA ASP A 441 1.84 -21.44 -10.17
C ASP A 441 2.03 -20.74 -8.81
N VAL A 442 2.87 -21.33 -7.97
CA VAL A 442 3.17 -20.84 -6.62
C VAL A 442 3.80 -19.45 -6.65
N SER A 443 4.51 -19.06 -7.71
CA SER A 443 5.10 -17.72 -7.83
C SER A 443 4.06 -16.60 -7.77
N TYR A 444 2.86 -16.81 -8.31
CA TYR A 444 1.77 -15.83 -8.21
C TYR A 444 1.20 -15.77 -6.78
N ALA A 445 1.11 -16.92 -6.08
CA ALA A 445 0.72 -16.95 -4.68
C ALA A 445 1.76 -16.29 -3.76
N ASP A 446 3.05 -16.44 -4.06
CA ASP A 446 4.16 -15.80 -3.34
C ASP A 446 4.16 -14.28 -3.56
N TYR A 447 3.89 -13.83 -4.79
CA TYR A 447 3.68 -12.40 -5.07
C TYR A 447 2.49 -11.86 -4.27
N TYR A 448 1.36 -12.59 -4.26
CA TYR A 448 0.17 -12.17 -3.54
C TYR A 448 0.46 -12.05 -2.04
N GLU A 449 1.13 -13.05 -1.44
CA GLU A 449 1.57 -13.03 -0.04
C GLU A 449 2.42 -11.79 0.27
N ARG A 450 3.41 -11.51 -0.60
CA ARG A 450 4.33 -10.39 -0.45
C ARG A 450 3.61 -9.04 -0.50
N ALA A 451 2.81 -8.80 -1.54
CA ALA A 451 2.09 -7.55 -1.76
C ALA A 451 1.00 -7.32 -0.70
N LEU A 452 0.32 -8.37 -0.25
CA LEU A 452 -0.63 -8.30 0.85
C LEU A 452 0.06 -7.93 2.16
N THR A 453 1.12 -8.67 2.52
CA THR A 453 1.80 -8.53 3.82
C THR A 453 2.54 -7.21 3.97
N ASN A 454 3.17 -6.73 2.89
CA ASN A 454 4.08 -5.59 2.98
C ASN A 454 3.51 -4.31 2.36
N GLY A 455 2.68 -4.43 1.32
CA GLY A 455 1.98 -3.30 0.72
C GLY A 455 0.68 -3.02 1.47
N VAL A 456 -0.31 -3.91 1.35
CA VAL A 456 -1.68 -3.67 1.86
C VAL A 456 -1.72 -3.53 3.39
N LEU A 457 -1.12 -4.42 4.16
CA LEU A 457 -1.16 -4.29 5.63
C LEU A 457 -0.42 -3.05 6.15
N SER A 458 0.44 -2.42 5.35
CA SER A 458 1.21 -1.24 5.74
C SER A 458 0.48 0.08 5.59
N ILE A 459 -0.69 0.11 4.92
CA ILE A 459 -1.38 1.36 4.59
C ILE A 459 -2.43 1.81 5.61
N GLN A 460 -2.83 0.96 6.56
CA GLN A 460 -3.76 1.31 7.65
C GLN A 460 -2.97 1.73 8.89
N ARG A 461 -3.33 2.85 9.52
CA ARG A 461 -2.65 3.34 10.73
C ARG A 461 -3.06 2.54 11.96
N GLY A 462 -2.38 1.45 12.23
CA GLY A 462 -2.63 0.63 13.42
C GLY A 462 -4.08 0.17 13.53
N THR A 463 -4.77 0.60 14.59
CA THR A 463 -6.18 0.29 14.83
C THR A 463 -7.07 1.53 14.77
N ASP A 464 -6.64 2.57 14.06
CA ASP A 464 -7.40 3.81 13.91
C ASP A 464 -8.37 3.68 12.71
N PRO A 465 -9.69 3.65 12.95
CA PRO A 465 -10.65 3.48 11.86
C PRO A 465 -10.61 4.66 10.90
N GLY A 466 -10.48 4.39 9.60
CA GLY A 466 -10.54 5.41 8.56
C GLY A 466 -9.29 6.26 8.40
N VAL A 467 -8.15 5.84 8.97
CA VAL A 467 -6.87 6.52 8.83
C VAL A 467 -5.92 5.66 7.99
N MET A 468 -5.76 6.05 6.72
CA MET A 468 -4.94 5.34 5.73
C MET A 468 -4.06 6.31 4.93
N ILE A 469 -2.97 5.82 4.36
CA ILE A 469 -2.09 6.56 3.44
C ILE A 469 -2.48 6.38 1.97
N TYR A 470 -2.04 7.33 1.13
CA TYR A 470 -2.09 7.23 -0.32
C TYR A 470 -0.85 6.49 -0.88
N MET A 471 0.33 7.05 -0.59
CA MET A 471 1.65 6.55 -0.96
C MET A 471 2.28 5.82 0.22
N LEU A 472 2.92 4.67 -0.04
CA LEU A 472 3.75 3.98 0.94
C LEU A 472 5.21 4.38 0.73
N PRO A 473 5.78 5.31 1.52
CA PRO A 473 7.11 5.82 1.28
C PRO A 473 8.17 4.73 1.55
N LEU A 474 9.13 4.58 0.64
CA LEU A 474 10.20 3.56 0.70
C LEU A 474 11.61 4.16 0.67
N GLY A 475 11.71 5.49 0.68
CA GLY A 475 12.97 6.23 0.67
C GLY A 475 13.81 6.09 1.94
N LEU A 476 14.83 6.94 2.04
CA LEU A 476 15.77 6.96 3.17
C LEU A 476 15.24 7.84 4.32
N GLY A 477 15.09 7.26 5.51
CA GLY A 477 14.65 7.99 6.70
C GLY A 477 13.29 8.67 6.51
N VAL A 478 12.36 8.00 5.83
CA VAL A 478 11.02 8.51 5.51
C VAL A 478 10.02 8.13 6.59
N SER A 479 8.89 8.82 6.66
CA SER A 479 7.79 8.50 7.58
C SER A 479 6.46 8.50 6.83
N LYS A 480 5.56 7.56 7.15
CA LYS A 480 4.19 7.53 6.58
C LYS A 480 3.39 8.77 6.97
N ALA A 481 3.72 9.40 8.09
CA ALA A 481 3.11 10.64 8.55
C ALA A 481 3.64 11.90 7.84
N LYS A 482 4.74 11.79 7.07
CA LYS A 482 5.42 12.92 6.41
C LYS A 482 5.58 12.66 4.92
N THR A 483 4.46 12.58 4.22
CA THR A 483 4.38 12.49 2.75
C THR A 483 3.54 13.64 2.19
N GLY A 484 3.43 13.78 0.87
CA GLY A 484 2.57 14.79 0.24
C GLY A 484 1.12 14.71 0.71
N HIS A 485 0.63 13.51 1.02
CA HIS A 485 -0.72 13.27 1.54
C HIS A 485 -0.78 13.12 3.06
N SER A 486 0.32 12.72 3.68
CA SER A 486 0.37 12.26 5.08
C SER A 486 -0.69 11.18 5.36
N TRP A 487 -1.04 10.95 6.63
CA TRP A 487 -2.21 10.16 6.98
C TRP A 487 -3.49 10.92 6.59
N GLY A 488 -4.40 10.26 5.89
CA GLY A 488 -5.71 10.85 5.62
C GLY A 488 -6.61 10.90 6.87
N THR A 489 -7.83 11.39 6.68
CA THR A 489 -8.83 11.56 7.74
C THR A 489 -10.13 10.82 7.42
N PRO A 490 -10.91 10.41 8.44
CA PRO A 490 -12.13 9.64 8.24
C PRO A 490 -13.22 10.33 7.42
N TYR A 491 -13.22 11.66 7.31
CA TYR A 491 -14.34 12.42 6.74
C TYR A 491 -13.96 13.47 5.69
N ASP A 492 -12.67 13.67 5.39
CA ASP A 492 -12.21 14.75 4.52
C ASP A 492 -11.11 14.34 3.51
N SER A 493 -10.72 13.06 3.43
CA SER A 493 -9.73 12.58 2.45
C SER A 493 -10.39 11.99 1.20
N PHE A 494 -11.01 10.80 1.33
CA PHE A 494 -11.73 10.10 0.26
C PHE A 494 -10.99 9.97 -1.08
N TRP A 495 -9.66 9.87 -1.07
CA TRP A 495 -8.86 9.66 -2.27
C TRP A 495 -9.15 8.31 -2.95
N CYS A 496 -8.63 8.08 -4.16
CA CYS A 496 -8.74 6.78 -4.82
C CYS A 496 -8.19 5.63 -3.93
N CYS A 497 -7.10 5.89 -3.20
CA CYS A 497 -6.48 4.97 -2.24
C CYS A 497 -7.36 4.67 -1.02
N TYR A 498 -8.23 5.61 -0.62
CA TYR A 498 -9.25 5.33 0.40
C TYR A 498 -10.26 4.32 -0.12
N GLY A 499 -10.69 4.47 -1.38
CA GLY A 499 -11.63 3.56 -2.03
C GLY A 499 -11.08 2.13 -2.15
N THR A 500 -9.87 1.96 -2.69
CA THR A 500 -9.23 0.64 -2.80
C THR A 500 -8.79 0.07 -1.43
N GLY A 501 -8.40 0.93 -0.50
CA GLY A 501 -8.08 0.56 0.89
C GLY A 501 -9.25 -0.12 1.59
N ILE A 502 -10.43 0.52 1.60
CA ILE A 502 -11.63 -0.07 2.24
C ILE A 502 -12.05 -1.39 1.59
N GLU A 503 -11.85 -1.56 0.28
CA GLU A 503 -12.13 -2.84 -0.38
C GLU A 503 -11.11 -3.91 0.00
N SER A 504 -9.82 -3.56 0.08
CA SER A 504 -8.74 -4.49 0.43
C SER A 504 -8.97 -5.11 1.82
N PHE A 505 -9.21 -4.28 2.82
CA PHE A 505 -9.43 -4.74 4.20
C PHE A 505 -10.78 -5.45 4.39
N SER A 506 -11.73 -5.30 3.45
CA SER A 506 -13.01 -6.01 3.47
C SER A 506 -12.93 -7.46 2.97
N LYS A 507 -11.86 -7.82 2.26
CA LYS A 507 -11.75 -9.10 1.54
C LYS A 507 -10.48 -9.91 1.84
N LEU A 508 -9.82 -9.66 2.97
CA LEU A 508 -8.57 -10.35 3.37
C LEU A 508 -8.64 -11.90 3.42
N GLY A 509 -9.84 -12.50 3.34
CA GLY A 509 -10.04 -13.94 3.23
C GLY A 509 -10.21 -14.50 1.81
N ASP A 510 -10.30 -13.65 0.78
CA ASP A 510 -10.75 -14.02 -0.58
C ASP A 510 -9.75 -14.82 -1.43
N SER A 511 -8.51 -14.90 -0.95
CA SER A 511 -7.37 -15.49 -1.66
C SER A 511 -6.59 -16.47 -0.78
N ILE A 512 -7.22 -16.99 0.28
CA ILE A 512 -6.64 -18.07 1.10
C ILE A 512 -6.83 -19.43 0.42
N TYR A 513 -8.02 -19.65 -0.15
CA TYR A 513 -8.48 -20.94 -0.67
C TYR A 513 -9.01 -20.82 -2.11
N PHE A 514 -8.70 -21.80 -2.94
CA PHE A 514 -9.21 -21.93 -4.31
C PHE A 514 -9.64 -23.37 -4.60
N GLU A 515 -10.76 -23.55 -5.26
CA GLU A 515 -11.30 -24.88 -5.59
C GLU A 515 -11.07 -25.24 -7.05
N GLU A 516 -10.70 -26.49 -7.30
CA GLU A 516 -10.73 -27.07 -8.63
C GLU A 516 -11.96 -27.98 -8.78
N GLU A 517 -12.71 -27.77 -9.86
CA GLU A 517 -13.84 -28.63 -10.19
C GLU A 517 -13.37 -30.00 -10.68
N GLY A 518 -14.02 -31.04 -10.18
CA GLY A 518 -13.72 -32.40 -10.57
C GLY A 518 -14.66 -33.39 -9.89
N LYS A 519 -14.51 -34.67 -10.25
CA LYS A 519 -15.27 -35.77 -9.63
C LYS A 519 -15.01 -35.87 -8.12
N ASP A 520 -13.75 -35.65 -7.72
CA ASP A 520 -13.33 -35.54 -6.34
C ASP A 520 -12.99 -34.06 -6.05
N PRO A 521 -13.61 -33.41 -5.06
CA PRO A 521 -13.31 -32.02 -4.70
C PRO A 521 -11.83 -31.83 -4.39
N THR A 522 -11.23 -30.80 -4.98
CA THR A 522 -9.82 -30.46 -4.78
C THR A 522 -9.68 -29.01 -4.34
N LEU A 523 -8.94 -28.77 -3.26
CA LEU A 523 -8.70 -27.43 -2.69
C LEU A 523 -7.21 -27.07 -2.78
N TYR A 524 -6.93 -25.83 -3.13
CA TYR A 524 -5.61 -25.21 -3.04
C TYR A 524 -5.62 -24.21 -1.87
N ILE A 525 -4.71 -24.41 -0.92
CA ILE A 525 -4.51 -23.55 0.24
C ILE A 525 -3.22 -22.78 0.01
N ILE A 526 -3.35 -21.49 -0.30
CA ILE A 526 -2.25 -20.70 -0.83
C ILE A 526 -1.79 -19.60 0.12
N GLN A 527 -2.56 -19.26 1.16
CA GLN A 527 -2.12 -18.34 2.21
C GLN A 527 -2.21 -18.99 3.59
N TYR A 528 -1.18 -18.75 4.40
CA TYR A 528 -1.14 -19.20 5.78
C TYR A 528 -1.62 -18.08 6.70
N ILE A 529 -2.95 -17.92 6.74
CA ILE A 529 -3.67 -16.91 7.53
C ILE A 529 -4.69 -17.62 8.44
N SER A 530 -4.60 -17.39 9.75
CA SER A 530 -5.49 -18.01 10.74
C SER A 530 -6.96 -17.76 10.41
N SER A 531 -7.67 -18.83 10.04
CA SER A 531 -9.05 -18.75 9.55
C SER A 531 -9.78 -20.10 9.66
N SER A 532 -11.11 -20.02 9.63
CA SER A 532 -12.00 -21.17 9.50
C SER A 532 -12.71 -21.10 8.15
N PHE A 533 -12.84 -22.22 7.46
CA PHE A 533 -13.45 -22.34 6.13
C PHE A 533 -14.46 -23.47 6.07
N ASN A 534 -15.72 -23.13 5.81
CA ASN A 534 -16.78 -24.10 5.54
C ASN A 534 -16.68 -24.62 4.11
N TRP A 535 -15.84 -25.63 3.89
CA TRP A 535 -15.60 -26.20 2.57
C TRP A 535 -16.76 -27.10 2.14
N LYS A 536 -17.78 -26.50 1.50
CA LYS A 536 -19.03 -27.17 1.13
C LYS A 536 -18.83 -28.33 0.15
N SER A 537 -18.02 -28.15 -0.89
CA SER A 537 -17.79 -29.18 -1.91
C SER A 537 -17.04 -30.38 -1.32
N GLY A 538 -16.03 -30.13 -0.48
CA GLY A 538 -15.32 -31.17 0.28
C GLY A 538 -16.07 -31.73 1.49
N LYS A 539 -17.20 -31.12 1.88
CA LYS A 539 -18.04 -31.49 3.04
C LYS A 539 -17.28 -31.50 4.37
N VAL A 540 -16.34 -30.56 4.53
CA VAL A 540 -15.46 -30.45 5.70
C VAL A 540 -15.41 -28.99 6.16
N LEU A 541 -15.54 -28.76 7.45
CA LEU A 541 -15.13 -27.50 8.06
C LEU A 541 -13.62 -27.60 8.35
N LEU A 542 -12.84 -26.76 7.68
CA LEU A 542 -11.40 -26.63 7.84
C LEU A 542 -11.10 -25.50 8.82
N ASN A 543 -10.21 -25.72 9.78
CA ASN A 543 -9.66 -24.64 10.59
C ASN A 543 -8.14 -24.64 10.52
N GLN A 544 -7.58 -23.51 10.11
CA GLN A 544 -6.14 -23.23 10.05
C GLN A 544 -5.78 -22.26 11.17
N THR A 545 -4.85 -22.65 12.04
CA THR A 545 -4.27 -21.78 13.06
C THR A 545 -2.79 -21.59 12.78
N VAL A 546 -2.37 -20.34 12.66
CA VAL A 546 -0.98 -19.95 12.41
C VAL A 546 -0.39 -19.42 13.71
N ILE A 547 0.76 -19.97 14.10
CA ILE A 547 1.57 -19.41 15.19
C ILE A 547 2.31 -18.19 14.61
N PRO A 548 2.17 -16.99 15.20
CA PRO A 548 2.87 -15.80 14.71
C PRO A 548 4.38 -16.05 14.62
N ALA A 549 4.98 -15.64 13.51
CA ALA A 549 6.43 -15.74 13.33
C ALA A 549 7.16 -14.85 14.36
N ALA A 550 8.35 -15.28 14.77
CA ALA A 550 9.20 -14.53 15.67
C ALA A 550 10.68 -14.68 15.28
N SER A 551 11.48 -13.65 15.51
CA SER A 551 12.90 -13.64 15.11
C SER A 551 13.73 -14.69 15.87
N TRP A 552 13.37 -14.99 17.12
CA TRP A 552 14.06 -15.98 17.97
C TRP A 552 13.62 -17.44 17.71
N ASP A 553 12.59 -17.67 16.92
CA ASP A 553 12.07 -18.99 16.58
C ASP A 553 11.86 -19.07 15.06
N PRO A 554 12.86 -19.54 14.28
CA PRO A 554 12.92 -19.39 12.83
C PRO A 554 12.03 -20.38 12.08
N PHE A 555 10.78 -20.54 12.52
CA PHE A 555 9.79 -21.39 11.88
C PHE A 555 8.42 -20.73 11.82
N LEU A 556 7.82 -20.75 10.63
CA LEU A 556 6.38 -20.58 10.47
C LEU A 556 5.71 -21.92 10.78
N ARG A 557 4.79 -21.93 11.75
CA ARG A 557 4.03 -23.13 12.11
C ARG A 557 2.55 -22.92 11.86
N VAL A 558 1.95 -23.90 11.18
CA VAL A 558 0.54 -23.89 10.80
C VAL A 558 -0.08 -25.22 11.20
N THR A 559 -1.23 -25.17 11.85
CA THR A 559 -2.01 -26.36 12.20
C THR A 559 -3.35 -26.33 11.51
N PHE A 560 -3.68 -27.40 10.81
CA PHE A 560 -4.96 -27.65 10.20
C PHE A 560 -5.71 -28.72 10.99
N THR A 561 -6.98 -28.45 11.24
CA THR A 561 -7.91 -29.37 11.87
C THR A 561 -9.15 -29.48 10.99
N PHE A 562 -9.74 -30.68 10.97
CA PHE A 562 -10.82 -31.02 10.06
C PHE A 562 -12.05 -31.44 10.85
N SER A 563 -13.21 -30.93 10.47
CA SER A 563 -14.50 -31.31 11.05
C SER A 563 -15.42 -31.76 9.91
N PRO A 564 -15.43 -33.06 9.55
CA PRO A 564 -16.23 -33.55 8.44
C PRO A 564 -17.73 -33.48 8.76
N VAL A 565 -18.51 -32.97 7.83
CA VAL A 565 -19.98 -33.00 7.87
C VAL A 565 -20.49 -34.33 7.30
N GLN A 566 -19.78 -34.87 6.30
CA GLN A 566 -20.05 -36.17 5.69
C GLN A 566 -18.74 -36.77 5.17
N SER A 567 -18.60 -38.10 5.19
CA SER A 567 -17.45 -38.75 4.56
C SER A 567 -17.45 -38.48 3.05
N SER A 568 -16.36 -37.89 2.57
CA SER A 568 -16.10 -37.62 1.17
C SER A 568 -14.61 -37.72 0.89
N LEU A 569 -14.25 -38.37 -0.21
CA LEU A 569 -12.87 -38.38 -0.70
C LEU A 569 -12.57 -37.00 -1.29
N SER A 570 -11.47 -36.38 -0.87
CA SER A 570 -11.09 -35.05 -1.37
C SER A 570 -9.58 -34.86 -1.33
N THR A 571 -9.08 -33.90 -2.11
CA THR A 571 -7.65 -33.57 -2.19
C THR A 571 -7.40 -32.17 -1.66
N LEU A 572 -6.41 -32.01 -0.78
CA LEU A 572 -5.92 -30.71 -0.32
C LEU A 572 -4.48 -30.50 -0.79
N ASN A 573 -4.23 -29.37 -1.43
CA ASN A 573 -2.92 -28.92 -1.90
C ASN A 573 -2.43 -27.77 -1.01
N PHE A 574 -1.41 -28.02 -0.20
CA PHE A 574 -0.83 -27.02 0.70
C PHE A 574 0.41 -26.39 0.04
N ARG A 575 0.41 -25.07 -0.19
CA ARG A 575 1.54 -24.37 -0.83
C ARG A 575 2.83 -24.51 -0.01
N ILE A 576 3.91 -24.98 -0.60
CA ILE A 576 5.24 -24.86 -0.02
C ILE A 576 5.88 -23.58 -0.59
N PRO A 577 5.96 -22.47 0.17
CA PRO A 577 6.38 -21.15 -0.35
C PRO A 577 7.78 -21.18 -0.95
N SER A 578 8.10 -20.38 -1.97
CA SER A 578 9.45 -20.36 -2.55
C SER A 578 10.53 -19.83 -1.59
N TRP A 579 10.16 -19.05 -0.58
CA TRP A 579 11.11 -18.48 0.39
C TRP A 579 11.56 -19.47 1.48
N THR A 580 10.90 -20.64 1.61
CA THR A 580 11.29 -21.67 2.60
C THR A 580 12.38 -22.59 2.04
N HIS A 581 13.01 -23.38 2.91
CA HIS A 581 13.91 -24.47 2.52
C HIS A 581 13.45 -25.81 3.12
N LEU A 582 13.93 -26.93 2.58
CA LEU A 582 13.57 -28.29 3.05
C LEU A 582 14.26 -28.68 4.36
N ASP A 583 15.45 -28.15 4.61
CA ASP A 583 16.19 -28.44 5.84
C ASP A 583 15.44 -27.86 7.05
N GLY A 584 15.06 -28.71 7.99
CA GLY A 584 14.21 -28.34 9.14
C GLY A 584 12.71 -28.24 8.86
N ALA A 585 12.27 -28.36 7.60
CA ALA A 585 10.85 -28.38 7.25
C ALA A 585 10.20 -29.71 7.61
N LYS A 586 8.98 -29.65 8.14
CA LYS A 586 8.22 -30.83 8.58
C LYS A 586 6.75 -30.70 8.23
N ALA A 587 6.18 -31.80 7.75
CA ALA A 587 4.74 -31.99 7.65
C ALA A 587 4.38 -33.26 8.42
N LEU A 588 3.44 -33.14 9.37
CA LEU A 588 2.96 -34.27 10.17
C LEU A 588 1.45 -34.38 10.01
N LEU A 589 0.95 -35.56 9.64
CA LEU A 589 -0.48 -35.88 9.63
C LEU A 589 -0.72 -36.97 10.69
N ASN A 590 -1.45 -36.67 11.75
CA ASN A 590 -1.72 -37.60 12.85
C ASN A 590 -0.44 -38.23 13.45
N ALA A 591 0.60 -37.41 13.59
CA ALA A 591 1.97 -37.81 14.00
C ALA A 591 2.79 -38.60 12.95
N GLU A 592 2.25 -38.90 11.78
CA GLU A 592 3.01 -39.49 10.66
C GLU A 592 3.72 -38.41 9.85
N THR A 593 5.03 -38.57 9.64
CA THR A 593 5.82 -37.65 8.80
C THR A 593 5.51 -37.84 7.33
N LEU A 594 5.15 -36.74 6.66
CA LEU A 594 4.94 -36.69 5.21
C LEU A 594 6.20 -36.22 4.50
N SER A 595 6.44 -36.74 3.30
CA SER A 595 7.47 -36.21 2.41
C SER A 595 7.04 -34.86 1.85
N LEU A 596 7.89 -33.85 2.00
CA LEU A 596 7.64 -32.52 1.47
C LEU A 596 8.19 -32.38 0.04
N PRO A 597 7.44 -31.79 -0.90
CA PRO A 597 7.96 -31.44 -2.21
C PRO A 597 8.92 -30.25 -2.10
N THR A 598 9.70 -30.00 -3.15
CA THR A 598 10.58 -28.83 -3.21
C THR A 598 9.80 -27.52 -3.09
N PRO A 599 10.34 -26.49 -2.41
CA PRO A 599 9.77 -25.14 -2.38
C PRO A 599 9.32 -24.65 -3.76
N GLY A 600 8.20 -23.92 -3.82
CA GLY A 600 7.55 -23.55 -5.08
C GLY A 600 6.55 -24.59 -5.61
N ASN A 601 6.17 -25.60 -4.81
CA ASN A 601 5.21 -26.65 -5.18
C ASN A 601 4.14 -26.86 -4.11
N TYR A 602 3.30 -27.89 -4.25
CA TYR A 602 2.24 -28.23 -3.30
C TYR A 602 2.45 -29.58 -2.65
N LEU A 603 2.29 -29.65 -1.33
CA LEU A 603 2.06 -30.91 -0.64
C LEU A 603 0.61 -31.33 -0.90
N SER A 604 0.41 -32.34 -1.74
CA SER A 604 -0.92 -32.86 -2.10
C SER A 604 -1.30 -34.06 -1.24
N ILE A 605 -2.44 -33.99 -0.55
CA ILE A 605 -2.96 -35.06 0.29
C ILE A 605 -4.37 -35.40 -0.15
N LYS A 606 -4.60 -36.65 -0.58
CA LYS A 606 -5.92 -37.17 -0.95
C LYS A 606 -6.42 -38.14 0.12
N ARG A 607 -7.52 -37.81 0.79
CA ARG A 607 -8.06 -38.61 1.91
C ARG A 607 -9.56 -38.43 2.09
N GLN A 608 -10.18 -39.37 2.80
CA GLN A 608 -11.42 -39.12 3.52
C GLN A 608 -11.06 -38.53 4.90
N TRP A 609 -11.33 -37.24 5.08
CA TRP A 609 -10.99 -36.52 6.30
C TRP A 609 -11.93 -36.91 7.45
N SER A 610 -11.35 -37.02 8.65
CA SER A 610 -12.00 -37.42 9.88
C SER A 610 -11.77 -36.38 10.99
N ALA A 611 -12.65 -36.33 12.00
CA ALA A 611 -12.57 -35.31 13.06
C ALA A 611 -11.29 -35.40 13.92
N GLY A 612 -10.63 -36.56 13.91
CA GLY A 612 -9.34 -36.77 14.57
C GLY A 612 -8.14 -36.39 13.71
N ASP A 613 -8.34 -36.01 12.44
CA ASP A 613 -7.23 -35.63 11.57
C ASP A 613 -6.66 -34.27 11.98
N GLN A 614 -5.34 -34.21 12.08
CA GLN A 614 -4.59 -32.98 12.29
C GLN A 614 -3.35 -32.99 11.40
N LEU A 615 -3.21 -31.96 10.57
CA LEU A 615 -2.01 -31.70 9.78
C LEU A 615 -1.26 -30.52 10.39
N THR A 616 0.02 -30.68 10.68
CA THR A 616 0.90 -29.57 11.07
C THR A 616 1.99 -29.36 10.04
N LEU A 617 2.17 -28.12 9.60
CA LEU A 617 3.30 -27.69 8.80
C LEU A 617 4.24 -26.85 9.67
N GLN A 618 5.53 -27.16 9.61
CA GLN A 618 6.61 -26.34 10.13
C GLN A 618 7.53 -25.99 8.96
N LEU A 619 7.63 -24.71 8.64
CA LEU A 619 8.39 -24.20 7.50
C LEU A 619 9.50 -23.27 8.01
N PRO A 620 10.79 -23.56 7.72
CA PRO A 620 11.89 -22.70 8.08
C PRO A 620 11.73 -21.30 7.46
N ILE A 621 11.91 -20.27 8.27
CA ILE A 621 11.90 -18.87 7.82
C ILE A 621 13.29 -18.27 8.05
N THR A 622 13.86 -17.71 6.99
CA THR A 622 15.24 -17.22 6.97
C THR A 622 15.32 -15.76 6.54
N LEU A 623 16.40 -15.10 6.95
CA LEU A 623 16.78 -13.80 6.44
C LEU A 623 17.29 -13.94 5.00
N ARG A 624 16.90 -13.01 4.14
CA ARG A 624 17.41 -12.85 2.78
C ARG A 624 17.55 -11.37 2.44
N THR A 625 18.42 -11.06 1.50
CA THR A 625 18.49 -9.74 0.89
C THR A 625 17.92 -9.76 -0.52
N GLU A 626 17.40 -8.62 -0.97
CA GLU A 626 16.92 -8.44 -2.33
C GLU A 626 17.46 -7.14 -2.90
N THR A 627 18.19 -7.23 -4.02
CA THR A 627 18.72 -6.04 -4.70
C THR A 627 17.60 -5.18 -5.24
N ILE A 628 17.80 -3.86 -5.15
CA ILE A 628 16.91 -2.93 -5.84
C ILE A 628 16.92 -3.22 -7.34
N LYS A 629 15.77 -3.07 -8.01
CA LYS A 629 15.67 -3.26 -9.46
C LYS A 629 16.27 -2.06 -10.19
N ASP A 630 17.59 -1.97 -10.18
CA ASP A 630 18.39 -0.98 -10.86
C ASP A 630 19.65 -1.64 -11.45
N ASP A 631 19.97 -1.36 -12.71
CA ASP A 631 21.13 -1.97 -13.38
C ASP A 631 22.40 -1.10 -13.33
N ARG A 632 22.35 0.08 -12.71
CA ARG A 632 23.52 0.95 -12.59
C ARG A 632 24.45 0.44 -11.48
N PRO A 633 25.77 0.32 -11.75
CA PRO A 633 26.74 -0.18 -10.76
C PRO A 633 26.77 0.58 -9.43
N ILE A 634 26.45 1.88 -9.44
CA ILE A 634 26.43 2.72 -8.22
C ILE A 634 25.36 2.28 -7.20
N TYR A 635 24.33 1.55 -7.63
CA TYR A 635 23.27 1.05 -6.77
C TYR A 635 23.37 -0.46 -6.51
N ALA A 636 24.46 -1.12 -6.93
CA ALA A 636 24.62 -2.58 -6.79
C ALA A 636 24.62 -3.05 -5.33
N SER A 637 25.05 -2.20 -4.39
CA SER A 637 25.04 -2.47 -2.94
C SER A 637 23.71 -2.17 -2.25
N VAL A 638 22.74 -1.59 -2.97
CA VAL A 638 21.45 -1.19 -2.38
C VAL A 638 20.49 -2.38 -2.35
N GLN A 639 20.15 -2.84 -1.15
CA GLN A 639 19.36 -4.06 -0.93
C GLN A 639 18.32 -3.86 0.16
N ALA A 640 17.16 -4.49 0.00
CA ALA A 640 16.17 -4.66 1.06
C ALA A 640 16.45 -5.94 1.85
N ILE A 641 15.99 -6.02 3.09
CA ILE A 641 16.13 -7.20 3.96
C ILE A 641 14.74 -7.78 4.21
N LEU A 642 14.59 -9.10 4.00
CA LEU A 642 13.35 -9.82 4.23
C LEU A 642 13.58 -10.99 5.17
N TYR A 643 12.58 -11.28 5.99
CA TYR A 643 12.49 -12.48 6.82
C TYR A 643 11.29 -13.29 6.34
N GLY A 644 11.53 -14.34 5.53
CA GLY A 644 10.49 -15.02 4.78
C GLY A 644 9.63 -14.06 3.93
N PRO A 645 8.31 -13.94 4.21
CA PRO A 645 7.43 -13.01 3.50
C PRO A 645 7.46 -11.58 4.05
N TYR A 646 8.10 -11.34 5.20
CA TYR A 646 8.10 -10.03 5.88
C TYR A 646 9.26 -9.16 5.41
N LEU A 647 8.94 -7.98 4.87
CA LEU A 647 9.91 -6.93 4.59
C LEU A 647 10.26 -6.19 5.88
N LEU A 648 11.55 -6.13 6.20
CA LEU A 648 12.05 -5.44 7.38
C LEU A 648 12.47 -4.01 7.01
N ALA A 649 12.10 -3.06 7.86
CA ALA A 649 12.53 -1.67 7.80
C ALA A 649 13.28 -1.32 9.09
N GLY A 650 14.31 -0.48 8.98
CA GLY A 650 15.10 -0.03 10.12
C GLY A 650 14.63 1.31 10.65
N HIS A 651 14.50 1.45 11.97
CA HIS A 651 14.27 2.75 12.62
C HIS A 651 15.48 3.66 12.41
N THR A 652 15.29 4.76 11.68
CA THR A 652 16.36 5.72 11.33
C THR A 652 15.77 6.95 10.64
N THR A 653 16.40 8.10 10.85
CA THR A 653 16.04 9.37 10.18
C THR A 653 16.90 9.67 8.95
N SER A 654 18.05 9.01 8.77
CA SER A 654 18.95 9.31 7.65
C SER A 654 20.03 8.27 7.36
N ASP A 655 20.49 7.51 8.37
CA ASP A 655 21.50 6.46 8.14
C ASP A 655 20.85 5.26 7.45
N TRP A 656 21.61 4.62 6.58
CA TRP A 656 21.22 3.48 5.76
C TRP A 656 22.41 2.59 5.39
N GLY A 657 23.61 2.86 5.95
CA GLY A 657 24.82 2.08 5.71
C GLY A 657 24.90 0.87 6.63
N LEU A 658 24.88 -0.33 6.06
CA LEU A 658 25.09 -1.58 6.79
C LEU A 658 26.49 -2.12 6.52
N LYS A 659 27.08 -2.74 7.54
CA LYS A 659 28.40 -3.36 7.45
C LYS A 659 28.26 -4.88 7.46
N ALA A 660 28.19 -5.48 6.27
CA ALA A 660 28.46 -6.89 6.14
C ALA A 660 29.97 -7.11 6.35
N GLY A 661 30.37 -8.21 6.98
CA GLY A 661 31.77 -8.62 6.91
C GLY A 661 31.97 -9.44 5.65
N ALA A 662 33.11 -9.30 4.98
CA ALA A 662 33.50 -10.20 3.88
C ALA A 662 33.23 -11.69 4.21
N ASN A 663 32.46 -12.38 3.36
CA ASN A 663 32.07 -13.79 3.50
C ASN A 663 31.32 -14.14 4.82
N THR A 664 30.61 -13.20 5.44
CA THR A 664 29.81 -13.46 6.64
C THR A 664 28.36 -13.82 6.30
N ALA A 665 27.78 -14.75 7.05
CA ALA A 665 26.35 -15.07 6.92
C ALA A 665 25.52 -13.90 7.47
N LEU A 666 24.27 -13.72 6.98
CA LEU A 666 23.38 -12.67 7.48
C LEU A 666 23.20 -12.74 9.01
N SER A 667 23.20 -13.94 9.59
CA SER A 667 23.11 -14.17 11.04
C SER A 667 24.27 -13.60 11.85
N ASP A 668 25.42 -13.32 11.23
CA ASP A 668 26.61 -12.82 11.93
C ASP A 668 26.54 -11.32 12.21
N TRP A 669 25.67 -10.60 11.49
CA TRP A 669 25.52 -9.15 11.58
C TRP A 669 24.07 -8.69 11.68
N ILE A 670 23.07 -9.58 11.49
CA ILE A 670 21.67 -9.39 11.84
C ILE A 670 21.30 -10.43 12.90
N THR A 671 21.03 -9.95 14.11
CA THR A 671 20.78 -10.82 15.28
C THR A 671 19.33 -10.69 15.76
N PRO A 672 18.66 -11.80 16.11
CA PRO A 672 17.27 -11.75 16.57
C PRO A 672 17.17 -11.17 17.99
N ILE A 673 16.13 -10.38 18.24
CA ILE A 673 15.83 -9.84 19.58
C ILE A 673 15.03 -10.88 20.38
N PRO A 674 15.48 -11.35 21.56
CA PRO A 674 14.74 -12.33 22.35
C PRO A 674 13.44 -11.76 22.94
N SER A 675 12.41 -12.60 23.08
CA SER A 675 11.11 -12.22 23.68
C SER A 675 11.22 -11.55 25.06
N SER A 676 12.21 -11.94 25.86
CA SER A 676 12.46 -11.38 27.19
C SER A 676 12.85 -9.89 27.20
N TYR A 677 13.22 -9.31 26.05
CA TYR A 677 13.63 -7.90 26.01
C TYR A 677 12.46 -6.95 26.28
N ASN A 678 11.23 -7.30 25.88
CA ASN A 678 10.06 -6.46 26.14
C ASN A 678 9.76 -6.27 27.63
N SER A 679 10.01 -7.30 28.46
CA SER A 679 9.89 -7.17 29.92
C SER A 679 10.96 -6.28 30.58
N GLN A 680 11.97 -5.84 29.81
CA GLN A 680 13.04 -4.95 30.27
C GLN A 680 12.83 -3.49 29.81
N LEU A 681 11.76 -3.19 29.06
CA LEU A 681 11.50 -1.86 28.52
C LEU A 681 10.76 -0.97 29.53
N VAL A 682 11.29 0.22 29.75
CA VAL A 682 10.76 1.23 30.66
C VAL A 682 10.75 2.61 30.01
N SER A 683 9.77 3.43 30.37
CA SER A 683 9.81 4.88 30.16
C SER A 683 9.72 5.58 31.51
N LEU A 684 10.68 6.46 31.80
CA LEU A 684 10.81 7.11 33.10
C LEU A 684 10.14 8.46 33.06
N SER A 685 9.14 8.68 33.92
CA SER A 685 8.26 9.86 33.87
C SER A 685 8.26 10.69 35.15
N GLN A 686 7.96 11.97 35.00
CA GLN A 686 7.75 12.92 36.09
C GLN A 686 6.56 13.83 35.78
N ASN A 687 5.82 14.22 36.81
CA ASN A 687 4.72 15.17 36.69
C ASN A 687 5.16 16.54 37.23
N PHE A 688 5.20 17.53 36.35
CA PHE A 688 5.42 18.94 36.70
C PHE A 688 4.67 19.83 35.70
N GLU A 689 4.46 21.12 36.01
CA GLU A 689 3.75 22.06 35.12
C GLU A 689 2.38 21.56 34.61
N LYS A 690 1.66 20.77 35.41
CA LYS A 690 0.36 20.15 35.05
C LYS A 690 0.40 19.23 33.82
N SER A 691 1.58 18.72 33.47
CA SER A 691 1.77 17.76 32.38
C SER A 691 2.65 16.60 32.85
N THR A 692 2.58 15.48 32.13
CA THR A 692 3.51 14.37 32.30
C THR A 692 4.64 14.50 31.30
N PHE A 693 5.86 14.43 31.79
CA PHE A 693 7.09 14.44 30.99
C PHE A 693 7.82 13.11 31.17
N VAL A 694 8.58 12.72 30.16
CA VAL A 694 9.37 11.49 30.10
C VAL A 694 10.82 11.81 29.76
N LEU A 695 11.74 11.01 30.27
CA LEU A 695 13.11 10.99 29.79
C LEU A 695 13.13 10.52 28.34
N ALA A 696 13.85 11.24 27.47
CA ALA A 696 14.01 10.89 26.07
C ALA A 696 15.43 11.21 25.57
N ASN A 697 15.93 10.37 24.66
CA ASN A 697 17.17 10.60 23.92
C ASN A 697 16.92 11.55 22.74
N THR A 698 17.23 12.83 22.91
CA THR A 698 17.08 13.82 21.84
C THR A 698 18.46 14.17 21.28
N ASN A 699 18.77 13.65 20.10
CA ASN A 699 20.05 13.86 19.41
C ASN A 699 21.29 13.51 20.26
N GLY A 700 21.25 12.39 20.97
CA GLY A 700 22.37 11.88 21.76
C GLY A 700 22.50 12.51 23.16
N SER A 701 21.57 13.38 23.57
CA SER A 701 21.49 13.92 24.94
C SER A 701 20.15 13.58 25.58
N ILE A 702 20.16 13.28 26.87
CA ILE A 702 18.93 12.96 27.60
C ILE A 702 18.24 14.25 28.04
N THR A 703 16.96 14.38 27.69
CA THR A 703 16.13 15.55 28.02
C THR A 703 14.76 15.12 28.56
N MET A 704 14.06 16.05 29.22
CA MET A 704 12.64 15.84 29.58
C MET A 704 11.74 16.33 28.44
N GLN A 705 10.97 15.41 27.86
CA GLN A 705 10.02 15.67 26.79
C GLN A 705 8.59 15.41 27.25
N LYS A 706 7.61 16.11 26.70
CA LYS A 706 6.20 15.84 27.03
C LYS A 706 5.84 14.41 26.60
N LEU A 707 5.05 13.71 27.40
CA LEU A 707 4.62 12.33 27.12
C LEU A 707 4.10 12.20 25.66
N PRO A 708 4.79 11.44 24.80
CA PRO A 708 4.42 11.32 23.39
C PRO A 708 3.27 10.34 23.17
N ALA A 709 2.64 10.43 21.99
CA ALA A 709 1.75 9.38 21.52
C ALA A 709 2.55 8.13 21.09
N SER A 710 1.97 6.95 21.25
CA SER A 710 2.55 5.69 20.76
C SER A 710 2.66 5.69 19.23
N GLY A 711 3.72 5.08 18.70
CA GLY A 711 3.97 5.01 17.27
C GLY A 711 4.64 6.26 16.69
N THR A 712 5.44 6.97 17.49
CA THR A 712 6.18 8.18 17.09
C THR A 712 7.67 8.01 17.41
N ASP A 713 8.55 8.73 16.72
CA ASP A 713 10.00 8.68 17.02
C ASP A 713 10.27 8.99 18.49
N LEU A 714 9.59 10.00 19.03
CA LEU A 714 9.74 10.40 20.42
C LEU A 714 9.32 9.30 21.41
N ALA A 715 8.36 8.44 21.06
CA ALA A 715 8.02 7.28 21.89
C ALA A 715 9.15 6.25 21.92
N ASN A 716 9.83 6.05 20.79
CA ASN A 716 11.03 5.20 20.71
C ASN A 716 12.19 5.83 21.51
N GLU A 717 12.47 7.11 21.29
CA GLU A 717 13.52 7.87 22.00
C GLU A 717 13.27 7.95 23.51
N ALA A 718 12.01 7.88 23.96
CA ALA A 718 11.60 7.88 25.36
C ALA A 718 11.50 6.47 25.98
N THR A 719 11.83 5.42 25.22
CA THR A 719 11.83 4.04 25.69
C THR A 719 13.27 3.57 25.88
N PHE A 720 13.55 2.99 27.05
CA PHE A 720 14.87 2.46 27.38
C PHE A 720 14.74 1.00 27.81
N ARG A 721 15.73 0.19 27.45
CA ARG A 721 15.92 -1.15 28.00
C ARG A 721 16.82 -1.08 29.23
N LEU A 722 16.36 -1.66 30.33
CA LEU A 722 17.19 -1.86 31.53
C LEU A 722 18.04 -3.12 31.37
N VAL A 723 19.35 -2.94 31.22
CA VAL A 723 20.29 -4.05 31.04
C VAL A 723 21.04 -4.32 32.35
N PRO A 724 20.82 -5.46 33.03
CA PRO A 724 21.50 -5.77 34.28
C PRO A 724 22.99 -6.06 34.05
N LYS A 725 23.87 -5.62 34.96
CA LYS A 725 25.30 -5.93 34.90
C LYS A 725 25.68 -7.29 35.50
N THR A 726 24.85 -7.87 36.36
CA THR A 726 25.06 -9.21 36.96
C THR A 726 24.14 -10.25 36.32
N SER A 727 24.71 -11.35 35.81
CA SER A 727 24.16 -12.21 34.76
C SER A 727 23.14 -13.29 35.17
N SER A 728 22.40 -13.17 36.28
CA SER A 728 21.56 -14.29 36.76
C SER A 728 20.09 -14.00 37.08
N ALA A 729 19.62 -12.76 37.06
CA ALA A 729 18.24 -12.46 37.47
C ALA A 729 17.40 -11.94 36.29
N LYS A 730 16.37 -12.71 35.92
CA LYS A 730 15.33 -12.25 34.98
C LYS A 730 14.63 -11.03 35.60
N PHE A 731 14.44 -9.97 34.81
CA PHE A 731 13.53 -8.88 35.14
C PHE A 731 12.14 -9.25 34.62
N SER A 732 11.15 -9.34 35.51
CA SER A 732 9.74 -9.50 35.13
C SER A 732 8.99 -8.17 35.20
N THR A 733 9.39 -7.30 36.13
CA THR A 733 8.81 -5.97 36.35
C THR A 733 9.90 -4.97 36.75
N LEU A 734 9.59 -3.68 36.70
CA LEU A 734 10.49 -2.63 37.17
C LEU A 734 10.80 -2.74 38.67
N ALA A 735 9.87 -3.27 39.46
CA ALA A 735 10.07 -3.52 40.89
C ALA A 735 11.19 -4.56 41.14
N ASP A 736 11.47 -5.44 40.18
CA ASP A 736 12.57 -6.40 40.28
C ASP A 736 13.94 -5.73 40.09
N ALA A 737 13.97 -4.47 39.61
CA ALA A 737 15.18 -3.67 39.43
C ALA A 737 15.67 -2.99 40.70
N ASP A 738 14.88 -2.97 41.77
CA ASP A 738 15.29 -2.38 43.05
C ASP A 738 16.57 -3.04 43.59
N ASP A 739 17.48 -2.21 44.12
CA ASP A 739 18.83 -2.57 44.57
C ASP A 739 19.72 -3.24 43.51
N ARG A 740 19.40 -3.12 42.21
CA ARG A 740 20.23 -3.69 41.13
C ARG A 740 20.99 -2.63 40.34
N THR A 741 22.14 -3.05 39.82
CA THR A 741 22.95 -2.24 38.91
C THR A 741 22.55 -2.51 37.46
N VAL A 742 22.15 -1.44 36.76
CA VAL A 742 21.64 -1.47 35.40
C VAL A 742 22.37 -0.46 34.52
N THR A 743 22.33 -0.68 33.21
CA THR A 743 22.59 0.35 32.20
C THR A 743 21.31 0.65 31.45
N LEU A 744 21.13 1.91 31.07
CA LEU A 744 20.02 2.32 30.21
C LEU A 744 20.48 2.26 28.75
N GLU A 745 19.89 1.37 27.96
CA GLU A 745 20.08 1.31 26.51
C GLU A 745 18.85 1.94 25.81
N PRO A 746 19.01 2.95 24.95
CA PRO A 746 17.87 3.49 24.18
C PRO A 746 17.30 2.42 23.22
N PHE A 747 15.97 2.36 23.12
CA PHE A 747 15.25 1.35 22.34
C PHE A 747 15.63 1.34 20.85
N ASP A 748 15.78 2.53 20.27
CA ASP A 748 16.07 2.79 18.85
C ASP A 748 17.56 2.73 18.49
N LEU A 749 18.45 2.69 19.49
CA LEU A 749 19.91 2.65 19.31
C LEU A 749 20.53 1.42 20.00
N PRO A 750 20.24 0.20 19.50
CA PRO A 750 20.75 -1.02 20.11
C PRO A 750 22.29 -1.06 20.14
N GLY A 751 22.87 -1.38 21.29
CA GLY A 751 24.31 -1.37 21.53
C GLY A 751 24.87 -0.04 22.03
N MET A 752 24.04 1.01 22.15
CA MET A 752 24.41 2.27 22.80
C MET A 752 23.96 2.28 24.27
N SER A 753 24.51 3.17 25.08
CA SER A 753 24.09 3.31 26.48
C SER A 753 24.09 4.77 26.91
N VAL A 754 23.22 5.09 27.86
CA VAL A 754 23.28 6.37 28.58
C VAL A 754 24.52 6.35 29.47
N ILE A 755 25.40 7.30 29.25
CA ILE A 755 26.63 7.49 30.02
C ILE A 755 26.54 8.78 30.82
N HIS A 756 27.30 8.82 31.90
CA HIS A 756 27.43 9.99 32.74
C HIS A 756 28.91 10.30 33.01
N HIS A 757 29.22 11.58 33.17
CA HIS A 757 30.55 12.06 33.50
C HIS A 757 30.59 12.49 34.98
N GLU A 758 31.37 13.53 35.28
CA GLU A 758 31.36 14.24 36.55
C GLU A 758 29.96 14.81 36.88
N PRO A 759 29.65 15.05 38.16
CA PRO A 759 28.45 15.76 38.57
C PRO A 759 28.23 17.07 37.80
N ASP A 760 26.97 17.44 37.62
CA ASP A 760 26.48 18.59 36.87
C ASP A 760 26.73 18.58 35.36
N GLN A 761 27.32 17.52 34.81
CA GLN A 761 27.41 17.30 33.36
C GLN A 761 26.16 16.61 32.80
N PRO A 762 25.74 16.94 31.57
CA PRO A 762 24.58 16.32 30.94
C PRO A 762 24.81 14.83 30.68
N LEU A 763 23.75 14.05 30.80
CA LEU A 763 23.72 12.66 30.35
C LEU A 763 23.69 12.61 28.82
N VAL A 764 24.51 11.73 28.25
CA VAL A 764 24.64 11.56 26.80
C VAL A 764 24.58 10.08 26.43
N VAL A 765 24.31 9.79 25.16
CA VAL A 765 24.27 8.42 24.63
C VAL A 765 25.55 8.16 23.85
N SER A 766 26.27 7.08 24.20
CA SER A 766 27.49 6.66 23.50
C SER A 766 27.64 5.14 23.50
N SER A 767 28.56 4.65 22.67
CA SER A 767 29.00 3.26 22.71
C SER A 767 29.79 2.97 23.99
N SER A 768 29.60 1.77 24.54
CA SER A 768 30.20 1.34 25.81
C SER A 768 31.73 1.21 25.81
N ASN A 769 32.39 1.47 24.68
CA ASN A 769 33.85 1.39 24.51
C ASN A 769 34.58 2.73 24.74
N SER A 770 33.86 3.78 25.13
CA SER A 770 34.42 5.09 25.51
C SER A 770 34.44 5.21 27.05
N GLU A 771 35.51 5.74 27.65
CA GLU A 771 35.62 5.94 29.12
C GLU A 771 34.78 7.15 29.60
N PRO A 772 33.46 6.94 29.81
CA PRO A 772 32.77 7.32 31.05
C PRO A 772 31.99 6.15 31.69
N SER A 773 31.49 6.32 32.92
CA SER A 773 30.63 5.31 33.56
C SER A 773 29.21 5.32 32.98
N SER A 774 28.62 4.13 32.80
CA SER A 774 27.26 3.93 32.28
C SER A 774 26.32 3.20 33.25
N VAL A 775 26.80 2.93 34.47
CA VAL A 775 26.11 2.05 35.43
C VAL A 775 25.39 2.86 36.49
N PHE A 776 24.11 2.56 36.66
CA PHE A 776 23.24 3.13 37.67
C PHE A 776 22.77 2.06 38.66
N LEU A 777 22.75 2.37 39.94
CA LEU A 777 22.02 1.62 40.95
C LEU A 777 20.58 2.15 41.00
N VAL A 778 19.60 1.28 40.79
CA VAL A 778 18.19 1.63 40.98
C VAL A 778 17.88 1.53 42.47
N VAL A 779 17.34 2.61 43.04
CA VAL A 779 16.93 2.69 44.44
C VAL A 779 15.49 3.21 44.55
N PRO A 780 14.81 3.03 45.68
CA PRO A 780 13.50 3.65 45.91
C PRO A 780 13.59 5.17 45.76
N GLY A 781 12.53 5.79 45.22
CA GLY A 781 12.50 7.23 44.98
C GLY A 781 12.77 8.04 46.23
N LEU A 782 13.59 9.08 46.09
CA LEU A 782 14.01 9.94 47.21
C LEU A 782 12.88 10.85 47.71
N ASP A 783 11.79 10.98 46.96
CA ASP A 783 10.58 11.75 47.33
C ASP A 783 9.72 11.04 48.39
N GLY A 784 9.96 9.76 48.65
CA GLY A 784 9.20 8.97 49.62
C GLY A 784 7.81 8.55 49.13
N GLU A 785 7.49 8.80 47.87
CA GLU A 785 6.26 8.33 47.25
C GLU A 785 6.37 6.86 46.88
N ASN A 786 5.28 6.10 47.03
CA ASN A 786 5.31 4.67 46.72
C ASN A 786 5.29 4.46 45.20
N GLY A 787 6.20 3.63 44.69
CA GLY A 787 6.29 3.30 43.26
C GLY A 787 7.14 4.25 42.42
N THR A 788 7.84 5.20 43.04
CA THR A 788 8.89 6.00 42.41
C THR A 788 10.26 5.34 42.56
N ILE A 789 11.15 5.57 41.61
CA ILE A 789 12.55 5.11 41.63
C ILE A 789 13.52 6.27 41.39
N SER A 790 14.73 6.14 41.91
CA SER A 790 15.85 7.01 41.61
C SER A 790 17.02 6.21 41.05
N LEU A 791 17.81 6.84 40.17
CA LEU A 791 18.97 6.23 39.53
C LEU A 791 20.24 6.85 40.09
N GLU A 792 20.93 6.15 40.98
CA GLU A 792 22.19 6.57 41.58
C GLU A 792 23.37 6.17 40.69
N SER A 793 24.32 7.06 40.47
CA SER A 793 25.55 6.76 39.73
C SER A 793 26.45 5.79 40.52
N GLN A 794 26.90 4.71 39.89
CA GLN A 794 27.81 3.77 40.55
C GLN A 794 29.19 4.38 40.82
N SER A 795 29.73 5.18 39.90
CA SER A 795 31.05 5.80 40.07
C SER A 795 31.01 7.07 40.92
N ASN A 796 29.86 7.74 41.02
CA ASN A 796 29.66 8.96 41.82
C ASN A 796 28.58 8.72 42.89
N LYS A 797 28.94 8.03 43.97
CA LYS A 797 28.01 7.71 45.07
C LYS A 797 27.38 8.97 45.66
N GLY A 798 26.08 8.92 45.92
CA GLY A 798 25.28 10.06 46.39
C GLY A 798 24.85 11.02 45.29
N CYS A 799 25.14 10.72 44.01
CA CYS A 799 24.73 11.51 42.86
C CYS A 799 23.71 10.77 41.99
N TYR A 800 22.62 11.44 41.65
CA TYR A 800 21.45 10.87 41.02
C TYR A 800 21.14 11.54 39.69
N VAL A 801 20.44 10.82 38.81
CA VAL A 801 19.84 11.40 37.61
C VAL A 801 18.85 12.50 38.03
N TYR A 802 19.13 13.73 37.59
CA TYR A 802 18.44 14.95 38.01
C TYR A 802 17.93 15.72 36.79
N THR A 803 16.66 16.09 36.81
CA THR A 803 15.98 16.75 35.68
C THR A 803 15.81 18.25 35.85
N GLY A 804 15.93 18.76 37.08
CA GLY A 804 15.59 20.14 37.42
C GLY A 804 14.10 20.49 37.26
N LEU A 805 13.23 19.52 37.00
CA LEU A 805 11.77 19.69 36.81
C LEU A 805 11.42 20.77 35.78
N SER A 806 12.16 20.82 34.67
CA SER A 806 11.98 21.81 33.60
C SER A 806 11.83 21.12 32.24
N SER A 807 10.86 21.61 31.44
CA SER A 807 10.64 21.12 30.07
C SER A 807 11.85 21.37 29.18
N GLY A 808 12.30 20.37 28.42
CA GLY A 808 13.43 20.48 27.48
C GLY A 808 14.80 20.70 28.14
N ALA A 809 14.88 20.70 29.47
CA ALA A 809 16.16 20.79 30.16
C ALA A 809 16.99 19.53 29.93
N ARG A 810 18.31 19.72 29.81
CA ARG A 810 19.26 18.60 29.77
C ARG A 810 19.29 17.93 31.13
N VAL A 811 19.09 16.63 31.12
CA VAL A 811 19.16 15.79 32.31
C VAL A 811 20.62 15.56 32.63
N LYS A 812 20.98 15.64 33.90
CA LYS A 812 22.37 15.59 34.38
C LYS A 812 22.48 14.71 35.62
N LEU A 813 23.71 14.43 36.06
CA LEU A 813 23.91 13.96 37.43
C LEU A 813 23.92 15.15 38.40
N SER A 814 23.27 15.01 39.54
CA SER A 814 23.39 15.98 40.64
C SER A 814 23.52 15.25 41.98
N CYS A 815 24.39 15.76 42.85
CA CYS A 815 24.71 15.14 44.13
C CYS A 815 23.87 15.71 45.26
N LYS A 816 23.41 14.83 46.14
CA LYS A 816 22.58 15.22 47.27
C LYS A 816 23.39 16.11 48.23
N SER A 817 22.89 17.31 48.47
CA SER A 817 23.26 18.14 49.64
C SER A 817 22.08 18.13 50.62
N ASP A 818 22.31 18.43 51.91
CA ASP A 818 21.35 18.15 52.99
C ASP A 818 19.90 18.65 52.72
N SER A 819 18.93 17.76 52.98
CA SER A 819 17.46 17.88 52.88
C SER A 819 16.85 18.95 51.94
N ASP A 820 16.87 18.71 50.63
CA ASP A 820 16.07 19.48 49.65
C ASP A 820 14.93 18.62 49.07
N ALA A 821 13.68 18.98 49.40
CA ALA A 821 12.49 18.31 48.86
C ALA A 821 12.37 18.46 47.33
N THR A 822 12.86 19.57 46.79
CA THR A 822 12.91 19.83 45.33
C THR A 822 13.89 18.90 44.65
N PHE A 823 15.06 18.67 45.27
CA PHE A 823 16.03 17.69 44.80
C PHE A 823 15.41 16.29 44.78
N ASN A 824 14.81 15.86 45.89
CA ASN A 824 14.19 14.55 46.00
C ASN A 824 13.11 14.32 44.92
N GLN A 825 12.27 15.32 44.66
CA GLN A 825 11.28 15.26 43.58
C GLN A 825 11.94 15.21 42.20
N ALA A 826 12.96 16.05 41.95
CA ALA A 826 13.65 16.14 40.67
C ALA A 826 14.48 14.88 40.31
N THR A 827 14.78 14.03 41.29
CA THR A 827 15.53 12.77 41.09
C THR A 827 14.66 11.52 41.15
N SER A 828 13.36 11.65 41.42
CA SER A 828 12.43 10.53 41.55
C SER A 828 11.55 10.41 40.31
N PHE A 829 11.41 9.20 39.78
CA PHE A 829 10.70 8.92 38.53
C PHE A 829 9.63 7.86 38.75
N VAL A 830 8.47 8.03 38.12
CA VAL A 830 7.50 6.95 37.95
C VAL A 830 7.89 6.18 36.70
N GLY A 831 8.20 4.89 36.86
CA GLY A 831 8.51 4.04 35.72
C GLY A 831 7.26 3.44 35.10
N LEU A 832 7.02 3.80 33.84
CA LEU A 832 5.96 3.29 33.00
C LEU A 832 6.46 2.06 32.23
N GLN A 833 5.55 1.19 31.81
CA GLN A 833 5.87 0.24 30.75
C GLN A 833 6.40 1.03 29.53
N GLY A 834 7.46 0.54 28.90
CA GLY A 834 8.05 1.20 27.73
C GLY A 834 7.00 1.60 26.71
N LEU A 835 7.02 2.88 26.30
CA LEU A 835 6.04 3.47 25.37
C LEU A 835 6.07 2.79 23.99
N SER A 836 7.21 2.18 23.66
CA SER A 836 7.42 1.31 22.51
C SER A 836 7.76 -0.12 22.96
N GLN A 837 7.47 -1.10 22.10
CA GLN A 837 7.71 -2.51 22.34
C GLN A 837 8.30 -3.14 21.08
N TYR A 838 9.25 -4.06 21.23
CA TYR A 838 9.77 -4.82 20.10
C TYR A 838 8.67 -5.71 19.53
N ASN A 839 8.52 -5.68 18.21
CA ASN A 839 7.75 -6.69 17.50
C ASN A 839 8.35 -8.10 17.72
N PRO A 840 7.54 -9.18 17.69
CA PRO A 840 8.10 -10.53 17.69
C PRO A 840 9.11 -10.80 16.57
N ILE A 841 9.01 -10.08 15.45
CA ILE A 841 9.90 -10.17 14.29
C ILE A 841 10.92 -9.02 14.29
N SER A 842 11.47 -8.67 15.46
CA SER A 842 12.50 -7.63 15.55
C SER A 842 13.92 -8.20 15.55
N PHE A 843 14.82 -7.50 14.86
CA PHE A 843 16.25 -7.83 14.75
C PHE A 843 17.12 -6.60 15.02
N VAL A 844 18.37 -6.83 15.42
CA VAL A 844 19.42 -5.81 15.45
C VAL A 844 20.38 -6.07 14.28
N ALA A 845 20.52 -5.09 13.38
CA ALA A 845 21.47 -5.14 12.27
C ALA A 845 22.67 -4.22 12.52
N ARG A 846 23.88 -4.72 12.23
CA ARG A 846 25.13 -3.96 12.39
C ARG A 846 25.26 -2.90 11.29
N GLY A 847 25.21 -1.62 11.69
CA GLY A 847 25.47 -0.52 10.78
C GLY A 847 26.93 -0.09 10.72
N VAL A 848 27.23 0.82 9.80
CA VAL A 848 28.55 1.44 9.65
C VAL A 848 28.83 2.39 10.82
N ASN A 849 27.83 3.20 11.21
CA ASN A 849 27.96 4.17 12.31
C ASN A 849 27.28 3.65 13.59
N ASN A 850 26.00 3.29 13.50
CA ASN A 850 25.19 2.77 14.61
C ASN A 850 24.46 1.50 14.16
N ASN A 851 24.11 0.62 15.09
CA ASN A 851 23.24 -0.52 14.76
C ASN A 851 21.80 -0.05 14.53
N PHE A 852 21.05 -0.80 13.74
CA PHE A 852 19.65 -0.55 13.44
C PHE A 852 18.75 -1.54 14.14
N LEU A 853 17.65 -1.05 14.72
CA LEU A 853 16.49 -1.88 15.05
C LEU A 853 15.67 -2.11 13.78
N LEU A 854 15.56 -3.37 13.35
CA LEU A 854 14.75 -3.77 12.19
C LEU A 854 13.43 -4.39 12.64
N GLU A 855 12.32 -3.97 12.04
CA GLU A 855 10.97 -4.49 12.30
C GLU A 855 10.15 -4.62 11.00
N PRO A 856 9.07 -5.41 10.95
CA PRO A 856 8.24 -5.49 9.74
C PRO A 856 7.62 -4.13 9.35
N LEU A 857 7.63 -3.78 8.07
CA LEU A 857 7.17 -2.48 7.58
C LEU A 857 5.74 -2.09 8.00
N PHE A 858 4.85 -3.08 8.14
CA PHE A 858 3.46 -2.84 8.55
C PHE A 858 3.31 -2.39 10.01
N THR A 859 4.38 -2.48 10.82
CA THR A 859 4.37 -2.05 12.23
C THR A 859 4.57 -0.55 12.41
N PHE A 860 5.25 0.10 11.46
CA PHE A 860 5.56 1.52 11.49
C PHE A 860 4.30 2.38 11.27
N ARG A 861 4.17 3.44 12.08
CA ARG A 861 3.14 4.46 12.00
C ARG A 861 3.76 5.80 11.63
N ASP A 862 4.11 6.64 12.60
CA ASP A 862 4.63 7.98 12.37
C ASP A 862 6.16 8.03 12.45
N GLU A 863 6.80 6.95 12.90
CA GLU A 863 8.24 6.82 13.02
C GLU A 863 8.95 6.92 11.65
N HIS A 864 10.20 7.38 11.66
CA HIS A 864 11.06 7.38 10.48
C HIS A 864 11.75 6.03 10.31
N TYR A 865 11.83 5.60 9.06
CA TYR A 865 12.43 4.33 8.71
C TYR A 865 13.12 4.35 7.35
N THR A 866 13.95 3.33 7.14
CA THR A 866 14.58 3.01 5.85
C THR A 866 14.28 1.55 5.48
N VAL A 867 13.86 1.31 4.24
CA VAL A 867 13.59 -0.03 3.69
C VAL A 867 14.80 -0.60 2.94
N TYR A 868 15.49 0.25 2.18
CA TYR A 868 16.65 -0.12 1.37
C TYR A 868 17.94 0.38 2.00
N PHE A 869 18.88 -0.53 2.20
CA PHE A 869 20.16 -0.24 2.84
C PHE A 869 21.30 -0.34 1.83
N ASN A 870 22.32 0.50 2.01
CA ASN A 870 23.60 0.35 1.34
C ASN A 870 24.44 -0.67 2.11
N ILE A 871 24.49 -1.91 1.65
CA ILE A 871 25.22 -2.99 2.31
C ILE A 871 26.66 -3.02 1.76
N GLN A 872 27.62 -2.65 2.61
CA GLN A 872 29.06 -2.63 2.31
C GLN A 872 29.72 -3.91 2.83
N ASP A 873 30.70 -4.41 2.08
CA ASP A 873 31.52 -5.61 2.41
C ASP A 873 32.66 -5.34 3.41
#